data_AF-A0A6C1AYE7-F1
#
_entry.id   AF-A0A6C1AYE7-F1
#
_cell.length_a   1.000
_cell.length_b   1.000
_cell.length_c   1.000
_cell.angle_alpha   90.00
_cell.angle_beta   90.00
_cell.angle_gamma   90.00
#
_symmetry.space_group_name_H-M   'P 1'
#
loop_
_entity.id
_entity.type
_entity.pdbx_description
1 polymer ?
#
loop_
_entity_poly.entity_id
_entity_poly.type
_entity_poly.pdbx_seq_one_letter_code
_entity_poly.pdbx_strand_id
1 'polypeptide(L)'
;MHALTPSTDFLVLQSLNYLLTVFMLVHAWRRQRGLLWVIPAAIVFGFLIEYSQVSKAVPPYRYTQALVALPGPVPLGVVLSWGTIIYAVLATVRTLRLSPWVLPIVAGLLATAIDFVSDPAFVSLDFWVWAKPGDWFGIPWTNYVGWFVIVAGYAAWFELLLRRGPARPAFRALAPWLAVPLAFGSFMAVMIGYLWVESLAIIDPTMLVAAFFGLWLMLAIRPLLRAPADVTLDPGVLAPPLFLYGASLFILFATGLHHRTPALALVLPVFALFGLSGFLWPARGRLGLHSLSGGAGSGRRRHLLAAMVLAMAAGFGLAAMHPHKGLIGPVTLPGDDAFLPDQDVQWWYWTGHLETAEGRRFGFEVVFFSFDSFLFMRDQLTQVAITDVAADRFRFGEHLKFHLPRKTDKRFDLNAGPHDIIRAVGDDRVDRIHSEVGGYVLDLEMQATKPTALHYGGDAHPYRFGGYTYYYSRVRMATRGTITVDGKTYHVTGTSWYDRQYGELYQAIVKGWQWFAIELDDNRQIMLYDILGKSNRVERAGSITDAEGHTRPIMGDQFQVEVLGHWKSPHTGCTYPSGWRVTVEGQTYEVQPMVQDQELRAKHGFWPGPEYWEGAATVGGDNAGKAYVELNGFCRSVEGTVAD
;
A
#
# COMPACT_ATOMS: atom_id res chain seq x y z
N MET A 1 -3.47 -5.16 22.95
CA MET A 1 -2.25 -5.95 22.67
C MET A 1 -2.59 -7.40 22.97
N HIS A 2 -2.71 -8.26 21.95
CA HIS A 2 -2.84 -9.70 22.19
C HIS A 2 -1.53 -10.20 22.80
N ALA A 3 -1.59 -10.98 23.88
CA ALA A 3 -0.42 -11.63 24.44
C ALA A 3 0.14 -12.65 23.42
N LEU A 4 1.40 -12.50 23.03
CA LEU A 4 2.10 -13.46 22.16
C LEU A 4 2.42 -14.70 23.02
N THR A 5 1.60 -15.75 22.95
CA THR A 5 1.86 -17.01 23.68
C THR A 5 2.62 -17.98 22.76
N PRO A 6 3.92 -18.25 22.99
CA PRO A 6 4.72 -19.08 22.09
C PRO A 6 4.36 -20.57 22.22
N SER A 7 4.30 -21.26 21.07
CA SER A 7 4.19 -22.72 21.02
C SER A 7 5.49 -23.40 21.47
N THR A 8 5.42 -24.68 21.85
CA THR A 8 6.59 -25.47 22.26
C THR A 8 7.65 -25.54 21.16
N ASP A 9 7.24 -25.72 19.91
CA ASP A 9 8.15 -25.77 18.75
C ASP A 9 8.84 -24.41 18.52
N PHE A 10 8.09 -23.31 18.67
CA PHE A 10 8.65 -21.97 18.60
C PHE A 10 9.65 -21.69 19.72
N LEU A 11 9.38 -22.14 20.95
CA LEU A 11 10.30 -21.98 22.08
C LEU A 11 11.63 -22.70 21.84
N VAL A 12 11.59 -23.93 21.34
CA VAL A 12 12.80 -24.72 21.03
C VAL A 12 13.60 -24.02 19.93
N LEU A 13 12.95 -23.69 18.81
CA LEU A 13 13.64 -23.09 17.67
C LEU A 13 14.26 -21.72 18.02
N GLN A 14 13.55 -20.89 18.78
CA GLN A 14 14.09 -19.59 19.20
C GLN A 14 15.20 -19.73 20.25
N SER A 15 15.12 -20.70 21.15
CA SER A 15 16.22 -20.97 22.09
C SER A 15 17.49 -21.38 21.35
N LEU A 16 17.37 -22.22 20.32
CA LEU A 16 18.50 -22.58 19.45
C LEU A 16 19.04 -21.39 18.68
N ASN A 17 18.17 -20.49 18.19
CA ASN A 17 18.58 -19.26 17.52
C ASN A 17 19.36 -18.30 18.46
N TYR A 18 18.99 -18.24 19.74
CA TYR A 18 19.72 -17.43 20.74
C TYR A 18 21.10 -18.03 21.02
N LEU A 19 21.18 -19.35 21.17
CA LEU A 19 22.45 -20.06 21.33
C LEU A 19 23.35 -19.91 20.09
N LEU A 20 22.78 -19.96 18.89
CA LEU A 20 23.49 -19.68 17.63
C LEU A 20 24.07 -18.26 17.66
N THR A 21 23.33 -17.28 18.15
CA THR A 21 23.81 -15.89 18.23
C THR A 21 24.97 -15.74 19.21
N VAL A 22 24.90 -16.39 20.38
CA VAL A 22 26.02 -16.43 21.33
C VAL A 22 27.23 -17.11 20.69
N PHE A 23 27.04 -18.25 20.02
CA PHE A 23 28.09 -18.95 19.28
C PHE A 23 28.73 -18.05 18.22
N MET A 24 27.92 -17.27 17.48
CA MET A 24 28.40 -16.33 16.47
C MET A 24 29.17 -15.15 17.05
N LEU A 25 28.77 -14.62 18.20
CA LEU A 25 29.55 -13.58 18.89
C LEU A 25 30.91 -14.11 19.36
N VAL A 26 30.95 -15.31 19.94
CA VAL A 26 32.20 -15.97 20.37
C VAL A 26 33.08 -16.28 19.16
N HIS A 27 32.49 -16.80 18.08
CA HIS A 27 33.19 -17.08 16.83
C HIS A 27 33.76 -15.79 16.23
N ALA A 28 32.99 -14.70 16.17
CA ALA A 28 33.46 -13.41 15.69
C ALA A 28 34.62 -12.88 16.54
N TRP A 29 34.54 -12.98 17.86
CA TRP A 29 35.60 -12.53 18.76
C TRP A 29 36.91 -13.35 18.64
N ARG A 30 36.80 -14.66 18.41
CA ARG A 30 37.95 -15.57 18.35
C ARG A 30 38.56 -15.70 16.95
N ARG A 31 37.75 -15.68 15.89
CA ARG A 31 38.15 -16.01 14.51
C ARG A 31 38.03 -14.84 13.54
N GLN A 32 37.12 -13.88 13.78
CA GLN A 32 36.78 -12.80 12.84
C GLN A 32 36.64 -11.43 13.53
N ARG A 33 37.66 -11.01 14.30
CA ARG A 33 37.59 -9.79 15.14
C ARG A 33 37.18 -8.52 14.39
N GLY A 34 37.56 -8.41 13.11
CA GLY A 34 37.20 -7.27 12.26
C GLY A 34 35.71 -7.16 11.94
N LEU A 35 34.94 -8.23 12.16
CA LEU A 35 33.49 -8.30 11.96
C LEU A 35 32.72 -8.40 13.29
N LEU A 36 33.40 -8.33 14.45
CA LEU A 36 32.75 -8.47 15.76
C LEU A 36 31.58 -7.49 15.94
N TRP A 37 31.80 -6.22 15.59
CA TRP A 37 30.81 -5.16 15.73
C TRP A 37 29.71 -5.20 14.67
N VAL A 38 29.84 -6.04 13.63
CA VAL A 38 28.81 -6.22 12.62
C VAL A 38 27.57 -6.88 13.23
N ILE A 39 27.72 -7.89 14.08
CA ILE A 39 26.58 -8.60 14.70
C ILE A 39 25.68 -7.62 15.48
N PRO A 40 26.17 -6.87 16.48
CA PRO A 40 25.33 -5.95 17.24
C PRO A 40 24.78 -4.79 16.39
N ALA A 41 25.56 -4.24 15.46
CA ALA A 41 25.06 -3.19 14.55
C ALA A 41 23.95 -3.71 13.63
N ALA A 42 24.09 -4.93 13.10
CA ALA A 42 23.09 -5.59 12.27
C ALA A 42 21.85 -6.01 13.05
N ILE A 43 21.96 -6.36 14.34
CA ILE A 43 20.80 -6.58 15.22
C ILE A 43 19.99 -5.27 15.35
N VAL A 44 20.66 -4.15 15.60
CA VAL A 44 19.99 -2.84 15.67
C VAL A 44 19.39 -2.46 14.32
N PHE A 45 20.12 -2.68 13.23
CA PHE A 45 19.60 -2.41 11.89
C PHE A 45 18.36 -3.28 11.57
N GLY A 46 18.44 -4.58 11.83
CA GLY A 46 17.31 -5.50 11.70
C GLY A 46 16.12 -5.04 12.54
N PHE A 47 16.33 -4.66 13.80
CA PHE A 47 15.26 -4.09 14.63
C PHE A 47 14.62 -2.85 13.99
N LEU A 48 15.41 -1.91 13.46
CA LEU A 48 14.85 -0.72 12.80
C LEU A 48 14.02 -1.09 11.56
N ILE A 49 14.47 -2.05 10.76
CA ILE A 49 13.72 -2.58 9.61
C ILE A 49 12.43 -3.23 10.08
N GLU A 50 12.51 -4.22 10.98
CA GLU A 50 11.35 -4.95 11.49
C GLU A 50 10.33 -4.00 12.11
N TYR A 51 10.78 -3.15 13.04
CA TYR A 51 9.97 -2.14 13.70
C TYR A 51 9.27 -1.22 12.69
N SER A 52 9.96 -0.82 11.61
CA SER A 52 9.36 0.00 10.55
C SER A 52 8.26 -0.71 9.77
N GLN A 53 8.25 -2.05 9.72
CA GLN A 53 7.20 -2.83 9.08
C GLN A 53 6.05 -3.13 10.04
N VAL A 54 6.33 -3.65 11.22
CA VAL A 54 5.28 -4.11 12.15
C VAL A 54 4.59 -2.99 12.93
N SER A 55 5.19 -1.79 12.97
CA SER A 55 4.57 -0.61 13.62
C SER A 55 3.66 0.20 12.69
N LYS A 56 3.44 -0.27 11.46
CA LYS A 56 2.47 0.30 10.51
C LYS A 56 1.02 0.10 11.00
N ALA A 57 0.07 0.79 10.37
CA ALA A 57 -1.34 0.71 10.75
C ALA A 57 -1.99 -0.62 10.41
N VAL A 58 -1.87 -1.00 9.15
CA VAL A 58 -1.94 -2.38 8.71
C VAL A 58 -0.51 -2.85 8.49
N PRO A 59 0.10 -3.54 9.47
CA PRO A 59 1.42 -4.09 9.26
C PRO A 59 1.34 -5.14 8.15
N PRO A 60 2.27 -5.12 7.15
CA PRO A 60 2.24 -6.04 6.01
C PRO A 60 2.30 -7.50 6.47
N TYR A 61 2.82 -7.73 7.67
CA TYR A 61 2.72 -8.95 8.42
C TYR A 61 2.74 -8.63 9.92
N ARG A 62 2.21 -9.54 10.74
CA ARG A 62 2.31 -9.45 12.20
C ARG A 62 2.96 -10.71 12.76
N TYR A 63 3.78 -10.54 13.78
CA TYR A 63 4.28 -11.66 14.57
C TYR A 63 3.19 -12.20 15.49
N THR A 64 3.02 -13.52 15.52
CA THR A 64 2.03 -14.17 16.40
C THR A 64 2.67 -14.71 17.67
N GLN A 65 4.00 -14.90 17.65
CA GLN A 65 4.75 -15.55 18.72
C GLN A 65 6.06 -14.79 18.96
N ALA A 66 6.44 -14.64 20.23
CA ALA A 66 7.74 -14.12 20.63
C ALA A 66 8.16 -14.74 21.97
N LEU A 67 9.43 -15.14 22.08
CA LEU A 67 10.01 -15.54 23.37
C LEU A 67 10.32 -14.29 24.21
N VAL A 68 10.94 -13.29 23.57
CA VAL A 68 11.10 -11.93 24.09
C VAL A 68 10.61 -10.98 23.02
N ALA A 69 9.66 -10.12 23.36
CA ALA A 69 9.12 -9.10 22.45
C ALA A 69 9.76 -7.73 22.73
N LEU A 70 10.25 -7.10 21.67
CA LEU A 70 10.73 -5.71 21.64
C LEU A 70 9.56 -4.76 21.26
N PRO A 71 9.74 -3.42 21.32
CA PRO A 71 8.73 -2.48 20.81
C PRO A 71 8.29 -2.80 19.38
N GLY A 72 7.06 -2.46 19.01
CA GLY A 72 6.47 -2.87 17.72
C GLY A 72 6.05 -4.35 17.69
N PRO A 73 5.78 -4.95 18.86
CA PRO A 73 5.98 -6.40 19.13
C PRO A 73 7.02 -7.19 18.31
N VAL A 74 8.20 -6.64 18.00
CA VAL A 74 9.23 -7.37 17.22
C VAL A 74 9.85 -8.50 18.06
N PRO A 75 9.87 -9.78 17.62
CA PRO A 75 10.55 -10.85 18.35
C PRO A 75 12.05 -10.63 18.35
N LEU A 76 12.68 -10.71 19.54
CA LEU A 76 14.13 -10.61 19.68
C LEU A 76 14.85 -11.65 18.80
N GLY A 77 14.30 -12.85 18.64
CA GLY A 77 14.89 -13.88 17.79
C GLY A 77 15.08 -13.45 16.34
N VAL A 78 14.13 -12.72 15.76
CA VAL A 78 14.23 -12.24 14.38
C VAL A 78 15.40 -11.27 14.21
N VAL A 79 15.54 -10.31 15.13
CA VAL A 79 16.64 -9.33 15.04
C VAL A 79 18.00 -9.96 15.35
N LEU A 80 18.05 -11.00 16.19
CA LEU A 80 19.25 -11.82 16.37
C LEU A 80 19.62 -12.57 15.07
N SER A 81 18.64 -13.10 14.34
CA SER A 81 18.86 -13.72 13.02
C SER A 81 19.41 -12.71 12.00
N TRP A 82 18.90 -11.49 11.94
CA TRP A 82 19.50 -10.41 11.12
C TRP A 82 21.00 -10.24 11.39
N GLY A 83 21.39 -10.21 12.67
CA GLY A 83 22.78 -10.11 13.09
C GLY A 83 23.66 -11.26 12.61
N THR A 84 23.20 -12.49 12.80
CA THR A 84 23.96 -13.70 12.43
C THR A 84 24.02 -13.93 10.92
N ILE A 85 22.93 -13.63 10.19
CA ILE A 85 22.85 -13.72 8.73
C ILE A 85 23.81 -12.72 8.08
N ILE A 86 23.71 -11.42 8.43
CA ILE A 86 24.57 -10.38 7.84
C ILE A 86 26.05 -10.67 8.16
N TYR A 87 26.36 -11.15 9.36
CA TYR A 87 27.71 -11.59 9.71
C TYR A 87 28.20 -12.74 8.83
N ALA A 88 27.42 -13.82 8.68
CA ALA A 88 27.81 -14.97 7.86
C ALA A 88 27.98 -14.62 6.38
N VAL A 89 27.09 -13.77 5.86
CA VAL A 89 27.18 -13.23 4.50
C VAL A 89 28.45 -12.42 4.32
N LEU A 90 28.74 -11.45 5.20
CA LEU A 90 29.94 -10.62 5.10
C LEU A 90 31.23 -11.42 5.27
N ALA A 91 31.26 -12.38 6.21
CA ALA A 91 32.39 -13.27 6.41
C ALA A 91 32.65 -14.12 5.14
N THR A 92 31.60 -14.58 4.47
CA THR A 92 31.70 -15.30 3.19
C THR A 92 32.19 -14.39 2.05
N VAL A 93 31.49 -13.31 1.72
CA VAL A 93 31.78 -12.52 0.51
C VAL A 93 33.14 -11.83 0.54
N ARG A 94 33.65 -11.51 1.74
CA ARG A 94 35.00 -10.93 1.89
C ARG A 94 36.12 -11.91 1.55
N THR A 95 35.88 -13.23 1.63
CA THR A 95 36.85 -14.25 1.18
C THR A 95 36.96 -14.33 -0.33
N LEU A 96 35.89 -13.96 -1.06
CA LEU A 96 35.83 -13.99 -2.52
C LEU A 96 36.64 -12.84 -3.16
N ARG A 97 37.09 -11.85 -2.39
CA ARG A 97 37.90 -10.70 -2.86
C ARG A 97 37.27 -9.98 -4.07
N LEU A 98 35.94 -9.86 -4.06
CA LEU A 98 35.19 -9.19 -5.11
C LEU A 98 35.44 -7.68 -5.11
N SER A 99 35.14 -7.04 -6.24
CA SER A 99 35.18 -5.58 -6.34
C SER A 99 34.16 -4.94 -5.39
N PRO A 100 34.37 -3.68 -4.95
CA PRO A 100 33.41 -2.98 -4.08
C PRO A 100 32.01 -2.83 -4.68
N TRP A 101 31.88 -2.91 -6.00
CA TRP A 101 30.60 -2.82 -6.70
C TRP A 101 29.85 -4.15 -6.75
N VAL A 102 30.58 -5.28 -6.78
CA VAL A 102 29.97 -6.60 -6.92
C VAL A 102 29.78 -7.29 -5.57
N LEU A 103 30.64 -7.03 -4.60
CA LEU A 103 30.52 -7.59 -3.26
C LEU A 103 29.12 -7.36 -2.64
N PRO A 104 28.54 -6.14 -2.69
CA PRO A 104 27.21 -5.89 -2.14
C PRO A 104 26.11 -6.69 -2.85
N ILE A 105 26.21 -6.85 -4.16
CA ILE A 105 25.24 -7.61 -4.97
C ILE A 105 25.25 -9.07 -4.52
N VAL A 106 26.42 -9.69 -4.40
CA VAL A 106 26.56 -11.07 -3.94
C VAL A 106 26.09 -11.21 -2.49
N ALA A 107 26.35 -10.22 -1.64
CA ALA A 107 25.86 -10.21 -0.27
C ALA A 107 24.33 -10.22 -0.20
N GLY A 108 23.67 -9.35 -0.98
CA GLY A 108 22.22 -9.32 -1.11
C GLY A 108 21.65 -10.65 -1.58
N LEU A 109 22.22 -11.23 -2.66
CA LEU A 109 21.77 -12.53 -3.20
C LEU A 109 21.89 -13.67 -2.17
N LEU A 110 22.98 -13.74 -1.40
CA LEU A 110 23.16 -14.78 -0.38
C LEU A 110 22.18 -14.64 0.78
N ALA A 111 21.90 -13.40 1.22
CA ALA A 111 20.91 -13.18 2.27
C ALA A 111 19.50 -13.49 1.79
N THR A 112 19.12 -13.03 0.60
CA THR A 112 17.82 -13.37 -0.01
C THR A 112 17.67 -14.87 -0.19
N ALA A 113 18.73 -15.60 -0.55
CA ALA A 113 18.69 -17.06 -0.65
C ALA A 113 18.45 -17.76 0.70
N ILE A 114 18.85 -17.15 1.83
CA ILE A 114 18.48 -17.65 3.16
C ILE A 114 16.98 -17.50 3.37
N ASP A 115 16.47 -16.30 3.11
CA ASP A 115 15.07 -15.93 3.32
C ASP A 115 14.12 -16.74 2.42
N PHE A 116 14.47 -16.91 1.15
CA PHE A 116 13.69 -17.65 0.15
C PHE A 116 13.39 -19.10 0.53
N VAL A 117 14.29 -19.72 1.30
CA VAL A 117 14.15 -21.08 1.84
C VAL A 117 13.47 -21.07 3.20
N SER A 118 13.71 -20.04 4.00
CA SER A 118 13.30 -19.98 5.40
C SER A 118 11.82 -19.64 5.56
N ASP A 119 11.37 -18.64 4.80
CA ASP A 119 10.06 -18.03 4.97
C ASP A 119 8.88 -18.98 4.75
N PRO A 120 8.84 -19.82 3.70
CA PRO A 120 7.73 -20.74 3.51
C PRO A 120 7.53 -21.70 4.69
N ALA A 121 8.63 -22.13 5.34
CA ALA A 121 8.57 -23.00 6.50
C ALA A 121 8.05 -22.26 7.74
N PHE A 122 8.61 -21.09 8.06
CA PHE A 122 8.23 -20.35 9.27
C PHE A 122 6.83 -19.71 9.18
N VAL A 123 6.44 -19.21 8.02
CA VAL A 123 5.07 -18.71 7.75
C VAL A 123 4.05 -19.85 7.85
N SER A 124 4.39 -21.07 7.44
CA SER A 124 3.47 -22.22 7.57
C SER A 124 3.16 -22.64 9.01
N LEU A 125 3.97 -22.18 9.97
CA LEU A 125 3.76 -22.35 11.41
C LEU A 125 3.19 -21.10 12.07
N ASP A 126 2.71 -20.15 11.26
CA ASP A 126 2.16 -18.86 11.67
C ASP A 126 3.13 -18.01 12.48
N PHE A 127 4.45 -18.21 12.45
CA PHE A 127 5.41 -17.43 13.25
C PHE A 127 5.22 -15.92 13.03
N TRP A 128 4.99 -15.57 11.77
CA TRP A 128 4.33 -14.34 11.37
C TRP A 128 3.33 -14.65 10.27
N VAL A 129 2.32 -13.79 10.19
CA VAL A 129 1.23 -13.90 9.21
C VAL A 129 1.23 -12.65 8.37
N TRP A 130 1.35 -12.81 7.05
CA TRP A 130 1.22 -11.74 6.07
C TRP A 130 -0.23 -11.26 5.97
N ALA A 131 -0.44 -9.95 5.99
CA ALA A 131 -1.76 -9.33 5.87
C ALA A 131 -2.37 -9.60 4.48
N LYS A 132 -1.58 -9.44 3.42
CA LYS A 132 -1.89 -9.87 2.05
C LYS A 132 -0.92 -11.00 1.67
N PRO A 133 -1.37 -12.26 1.59
CA PRO A 133 -0.48 -13.37 1.24
C PRO A 133 0.03 -13.23 -0.19
N GLY A 134 1.35 -13.27 -0.38
CA GLY A 134 1.96 -13.16 -1.70
C GLY A 134 2.09 -14.47 -2.46
N ASP A 135 2.49 -14.37 -3.73
CA ASP A 135 2.49 -15.49 -4.67
C ASP A 135 3.53 -16.57 -4.34
N TRP A 136 4.61 -16.21 -3.64
CA TRP A 136 5.60 -17.18 -3.20
C TRP A 136 5.19 -17.81 -1.88
N PHE A 137 4.32 -18.83 -1.96
CA PHE A 137 3.87 -19.63 -0.81
C PHE A 137 3.31 -18.80 0.35
N GLY A 138 2.63 -17.69 0.04
CA GLY A 138 2.05 -16.77 1.03
C GLY A 138 2.92 -15.57 1.36
N ILE A 139 4.11 -15.45 0.76
CA ILE A 139 5.06 -14.34 0.99
C ILE A 139 5.13 -13.42 -0.24
N PRO A 140 4.99 -12.09 -0.07
CA PRO A 140 5.11 -11.12 -1.16
C PRO A 140 6.51 -11.08 -1.77
N TRP A 141 6.60 -10.92 -3.10
CA TRP A 141 7.88 -10.76 -3.79
C TRP A 141 8.69 -9.55 -3.31
N THR A 142 8.00 -8.50 -2.87
CA THR A 142 8.60 -7.30 -2.29
C THR A 142 9.40 -7.59 -1.02
N ASN A 143 9.09 -8.66 -0.26
CA ASN A 143 9.88 -9.11 0.87
C ASN A 143 11.31 -9.48 0.44
N TYR A 144 11.43 -10.27 -0.63
CA TYR A 144 12.72 -10.73 -1.14
C TYR A 144 13.55 -9.61 -1.77
N VAL A 145 12.89 -8.67 -2.45
CA VAL A 145 13.53 -7.44 -2.92
C VAL A 145 14.04 -6.62 -1.72
N GLY A 146 13.23 -6.51 -0.67
CA GLY A 146 13.62 -5.88 0.60
C GLY A 146 14.89 -6.49 1.17
N TRP A 147 14.92 -7.81 1.39
CA TRP A 147 16.11 -8.52 1.87
C TRP A 147 17.36 -8.26 1.02
N PHE A 148 17.21 -8.29 -0.30
CA PHE A 148 18.33 -7.99 -1.20
C PHE A 148 18.86 -6.59 -0.98
N VAL A 149 17.98 -5.58 -1.02
CA VAL A 149 18.35 -4.15 -0.93
C VAL A 149 18.92 -3.81 0.44
N ILE A 150 18.33 -4.35 1.52
CA ILE A 150 18.76 -4.10 2.90
C ILE A 150 20.19 -4.61 3.10
N VAL A 151 20.46 -5.87 2.74
CA VAL A 151 21.78 -6.48 2.97
C VAL A 151 22.82 -5.96 1.98
N ALA A 152 22.45 -5.77 0.70
CA ALA A 152 23.35 -5.15 -0.27
C ALA A 152 23.69 -3.71 0.15
N GLY A 153 22.71 -2.91 0.56
CA GLY A 153 22.90 -1.54 1.03
C GLY A 153 23.83 -1.49 2.24
N TYR A 154 23.60 -2.33 3.25
CA TYR A 154 24.46 -2.42 4.42
C TYR A 154 25.89 -2.83 4.06
N ALA A 155 26.06 -3.86 3.23
CA ALA A 155 27.38 -4.30 2.77
C ALA A 155 28.12 -3.20 1.98
N ALA A 156 27.42 -2.47 1.11
CA ALA A 156 27.99 -1.38 0.32
C ALA A 156 28.53 -0.26 1.20
N TRP A 157 27.71 0.25 2.12
CA TRP A 157 28.11 1.34 3.02
C TRP A 157 29.19 0.91 4.00
N PHE A 158 29.08 -0.29 4.57
CA PHE A 158 30.10 -0.83 5.46
C PHE A 158 31.47 -0.95 4.77
N GLU A 159 31.52 -1.53 3.56
CA GLU A 159 32.77 -1.63 2.80
C GLU A 159 33.30 -0.26 2.37
N LEU A 160 32.42 0.68 1.98
CA LEU A 160 32.82 2.03 1.62
C LEU A 160 33.46 2.76 2.81
N LEU A 161 32.83 2.68 3.99
CA LEU A 161 33.34 3.27 5.22
C LEU A 161 34.68 2.68 5.61
N LEU A 162 34.87 1.36 5.52
CA LEU A 162 36.16 0.73 5.79
C LEU A 162 37.26 1.11 4.80
N ARG A 163 36.91 1.40 3.54
CA ARG A 163 37.87 1.78 2.49
C ARG A 163 38.25 3.25 2.52
N ARG A 164 37.27 4.14 2.77
CA ARG A 164 37.45 5.60 2.75
C ARG A 164 37.79 6.18 4.13
N GLY A 165 37.42 5.48 5.19
CA GLY A 165 37.59 5.96 6.55
C GLY A 165 38.98 5.72 7.13
N PRO A 166 39.29 6.36 8.28
CA PRO A 166 40.58 6.20 8.94
C PRO A 166 40.89 4.75 9.32
N ALA A 167 42.15 4.33 9.14
CA ALA A 167 42.62 2.99 9.52
C ALA A 167 42.78 2.78 11.05
N ARG A 168 42.05 3.54 11.89
CA ARG A 168 42.13 3.48 13.35
C ARG A 168 41.19 2.38 13.90
N PRO A 169 41.60 1.59 14.90
CA PRO A 169 40.75 0.55 15.50
C PRO A 169 39.38 1.06 15.97
N ALA A 170 39.34 2.25 16.57
CA ALA A 170 38.10 2.88 17.01
C ALA A 170 37.14 3.16 15.84
N PHE A 171 37.66 3.67 14.71
CA PHE A 171 36.83 3.90 13.53
C PHE A 171 36.34 2.59 12.91
N ARG A 172 37.17 1.55 12.88
CA ARG A 172 36.77 0.22 12.39
C ARG A 172 35.68 -0.42 13.26
N ALA A 173 35.70 -0.17 14.57
CA ALA A 173 34.63 -0.60 15.47
C ALA A 173 33.34 0.21 15.27
N LEU A 174 33.45 1.49 14.89
CA LEU A 174 32.32 2.39 14.64
C LEU A 174 31.70 2.22 13.23
N ALA A 175 32.47 1.78 12.25
CA ALA A 175 32.04 1.69 10.85
C ALA A 175 30.75 0.85 10.62
N PRO A 176 30.54 -0.31 11.27
CA PRO A 176 29.26 -1.04 11.19
C PRO A 176 28.06 -0.20 11.62
N TRP A 177 28.21 0.62 12.68
CA TRP A 177 27.16 1.48 13.20
C TRP A 177 26.83 2.64 12.26
N LEU A 178 27.86 3.26 11.67
CA LEU A 178 27.67 4.33 10.69
C LEU A 178 27.03 3.83 9.38
N ALA A 179 27.19 2.54 9.05
CA ALA A 179 26.54 1.94 7.89
C ALA A 179 25.01 1.82 8.07
N VAL A 180 24.51 1.71 9.31
CA VAL A 180 23.08 1.53 9.61
C VAL A 180 22.20 2.66 9.03
N PRO A 181 22.38 3.94 9.40
CA PRO A 181 21.51 5.01 8.89
C PRO A 181 21.65 5.20 7.37
N LEU A 182 22.84 4.99 6.80
CA LEU A 182 23.09 5.12 5.36
C LEU A 182 22.40 4.01 4.57
N ALA A 183 22.49 2.77 5.07
CA ALA A 183 21.80 1.62 4.49
C ALA A 183 20.29 1.76 4.60
N PHE A 184 19.78 2.21 5.75
CA PHE A 184 18.35 2.47 5.95
C PHE A 184 17.84 3.53 4.97
N GLY A 185 18.54 4.66 4.80
CA GLY A 185 18.16 5.69 3.83
C GLY A 185 18.21 5.20 2.37
N SER A 186 19.19 4.35 2.03
CA SER A 186 19.29 3.76 0.69
C SER A 186 18.15 2.77 0.41
N PHE A 187 17.80 1.96 1.41
CA PHE A 187 16.65 1.06 1.34
C PHE A 187 15.36 1.85 1.11
N MET A 188 15.13 2.93 1.86
CA MET A 188 13.97 3.81 1.66
C MET A 188 13.93 4.38 0.23
N ALA A 189 15.04 4.92 -0.27
CA ALA A 189 15.09 5.50 -1.61
C ALA A 189 14.78 4.47 -2.72
N VAL A 190 15.34 3.26 -2.61
CA VAL A 190 15.11 2.19 -3.59
C VAL A 190 13.68 1.67 -3.51
N MET A 191 13.11 1.53 -2.32
CA MET A 191 11.71 1.09 -2.17
C MET A 191 10.72 2.13 -2.68
N ILE A 192 10.95 3.41 -2.42
CA ILE A 192 10.13 4.49 -3.00
C ILE A 192 10.20 4.44 -4.53
N GLY A 193 11.39 4.26 -5.10
CA GLY A 193 11.56 4.11 -6.55
C GLY A 193 10.86 2.87 -7.11
N TYR A 194 10.96 1.73 -6.42
CA TYR A 194 10.28 0.49 -6.80
C TYR A 194 8.76 0.66 -6.81
N LEU A 195 8.20 1.23 -5.73
CA LEU A 195 6.76 1.48 -5.62
C LEU A 195 6.28 2.52 -6.63
N TRP A 196 7.10 3.53 -6.94
CA TRP A 196 6.79 4.46 -8.01
C TRP A 196 6.71 3.76 -9.36
N VAL A 197 7.69 2.91 -9.71
CA VAL A 197 7.63 2.13 -10.96
C VAL A 197 6.44 1.17 -10.99
N GLU A 198 6.15 0.50 -9.88
CA GLU A 198 4.99 -0.37 -9.73
C GLU A 198 3.69 0.41 -9.93
N SER A 199 3.60 1.63 -9.38
CA SER A 199 2.42 2.51 -9.53
C SER A 199 2.15 2.95 -10.96
N LEU A 200 3.16 2.91 -11.85
CA LEU A 200 2.95 3.21 -13.26
C LEU A 200 2.12 2.12 -13.98
N ALA A 201 1.99 0.92 -13.40
CA ALA A 201 1.26 -0.22 -13.96
C ALA A 201 1.65 -0.56 -15.43
N ILE A 202 2.88 -0.21 -15.82
CA ILE A 202 3.43 -0.48 -17.16
C ILE A 202 4.00 -1.91 -17.23
N ILE A 203 4.52 -2.41 -16.10
CA ILE A 203 5.19 -3.71 -15.99
C ILE A 203 4.51 -4.48 -14.86
N ASP A 204 4.18 -5.74 -15.14
CA ASP A 204 3.70 -6.68 -14.12
C ASP A 204 4.70 -6.77 -12.94
N PRO A 205 4.25 -6.68 -11.67
CA PRO A 205 5.14 -6.70 -10.51
C PRO A 205 6.06 -7.93 -10.45
N THR A 206 5.58 -9.10 -10.88
CA THR A 206 6.39 -10.33 -10.92
C THR A 206 7.46 -10.24 -12.00
N MET A 207 7.13 -9.70 -13.18
CA MET A 207 8.12 -9.41 -14.23
C MET A 207 9.16 -8.38 -13.78
N LEU A 208 8.74 -7.35 -13.03
CA LEU A 208 9.64 -6.34 -12.49
C LEU A 208 10.65 -6.97 -11.51
N VAL A 209 10.17 -7.84 -10.62
CA VAL A 209 11.02 -8.61 -9.68
C VAL A 209 11.97 -9.55 -10.43
N ALA A 210 11.48 -10.27 -11.42
CA ALA A 210 12.29 -11.17 -12.24
C ALA A 210 13.40 -10.41 -13.00
N ALA A 211 13.06 -9.25 -13.58
CA ALA A 211 14.02 -8.38 -14.26
C ALA A 211 15.07 -7.84 -13.28
N PHE A 212 14.64 -7.42 -12.09
CA PHE A 212 15.51 -6.93 -11.03
C PHE A 212 16.55 -7.99 -10.63
N PHE A 213 16.12 -9.19 -10.24
CA PHE A 213 17.05 -10.26 -9.86
C PHE A 213 17.88 -10.79 -11.04
N GLY A 214 17.29 -10.86 -12.24
CA GLY A 214 17.99 -11.26 -13.46
C GLY A 214 19.17 -10.34 -13.79
N LEU A 215 18.97 -9.03 -13.69
CA LEU A 215 20.02 -8.02 -13.87
C LEU A 215 21.15 -8.20 -12.86
N TRP A 216 20.81 -8.30 -11.57
CA TRP A 216 21.82 -8.42 -10.51
C TRP A 216 22.61 -9.72 -10.59
N LEU A 217 21.95 -10.83 -10.92
CA LEU A 217 22.62 -12.10 -11.15
C LEU A 217 23.57 -12.04 -12.35
N MET A 218 23.14 -11.41 -13.46
CA MET A 218 23.99 -11.22 -14.64
C MET A 218 25.28 -10.45 -14.30
N LEU A 219 25.17 -9.41 -13.46
CA LEU A 219 26.32 -8.63 -13.00
C LEU A 219 27.23 -9.41 -12.03
N ALA A 220 26.68 -10.33 -11.24
CA ALA A 220 27.41 -11.11 -10.25
C ALA A 220 28.12 -12.35 -10.80
N ILE A 221 27.56 -13.04 -11.81
CA ILE A 221 28.03 -14.35 -12.29
C ILE A 221 29.51 -14.31 -12.74
N ARG A 222 29.87 -13.39 -13.63
CA ARG A 222 31.24 -13.34 -14.19
C ARG A 222 32.30 -13.11 -13.12
N PRO A 223 32.15 -12.10 -12.23
CA PRO A 223 33.06 -11.90 -11.10
C PRO A 223 33.15 -13.12 -10.17
N LEU A 224 32.02 -13.76 -9.85
CA LEU A 224 31.99 -14.95 -8.98
C LEU A 224 32.80 -16.11 -9.56
N LEU A 225 32.69 -16.36 -10.87
CA LEU A 225 33.46 -17.40 -11.55
C LEU A 225 34.97 -17.14 -11.51
N ARG A 226 35.38 -15.87 -11.47
CA ARG A 226 36.79 -15.43 -11.42
C ARG A 226 37.35 -15.28 -10.00
N ALA A 227 36.50 -15.33 -8.97
CA ALA A 227 36.93 -15.21 -7.58
C ALA A 227 37.93 -16.33 -7.21
N PRO A 228 38.76 -16.19 -6.18
CA PRO A 228 39.58 -17.29 -5.66
C PRO A 228 38.72 -18.52 -5.30
N ALA A 229 39.25 -19.73 -5.53
CA ALA A 229 38.50 -20.99 -5.38
C ALA A 229 39.01 -21.92 -4.25
N ASP A 230 40.23 -21.71 -3.75
CA ASP A 230 40.89 -22.60 -2.79
C ASP A 230 41.02 -21.98 -1.39
N VAL A 231 40.11 -21.06 -1.05
CA VAL A 231 40.13 -20.35 0.23
C VAL A 231 39.57 -21.27 1.31
N THR A 232 40.27 -21.37 2.44
CA THR A 232 39.72 -22.03 3.64
C THR A 232 38.58 -21.17 4.18
N LEU A 233 37.34 -21.63 4.04
CA LEU A 233 36.22 -21.06 4.78
C LEU A 233 36.27 -21.60 6.22
N ASP A 234 36.13 -20.73 7.21
CA ASP A 234 35.95 -21.19 8.60
C ASP A 234 34.57 -21.85 8.71
N PRO A 235 34.47 -23.14 9.10
CA PRO A 235 33.18 -23.84 9.19
C PRO A 235 32.17 -23.13 10.09
N GLY A 236 32.62 -22.34 11.07
CA GLY A 236 31.73 -21.56 11.93
C GLY A 236 30.86 -20.57 11.17
N VAL A 237 31.31 -20.06 10.02
CA VAL A 237 30.56 -19.14 9.15
C VAL A 237 29.32 -19.81 8.54
N LEU A 238 29.33 -21.14 8.41
CA LEU A 238 28.20 -21.90 7.85
C LEU A 238 27.08 -22.14 8.87
N ALA A 239 27.29 -21.86 10.16
CA ALA A 239 26.30 -22.19 11.18
C ALA A 239 24.94 -21.50 10.96
N PRO A 240 24.85 -20.20 10.62
CA PRO A 240 23.55 -19.57 10.35
C PRO A 240 22.79 -20.15 9.15
N PRO A 241 23.36 -20.28 7.93
CA PRO A 241 22.63 -20.89 6.82
C PRO A 241 22.31 -22.37 7.07
N LEU A 242 23.20 -23.16 7.70
CA LEU A 242 22.90 -24.56 8.03
C LEU A 242 21.76 -24.69 9.05
N PHE A 243 21.72 -23.81 10.05
CA PHE A 243 20.64 -23.79 11.03
C PHE A 243 19.30 -23.45 10.37
N LEU A 244 19.24 -22.38 9.57
CA LEU A 244 17.99 -21.91 8.96
C LEU A 244 17.48 -22.88 7.88
N TYR A 245 18.36 -23.37 7.00
CA TYR A 245 17.99 -24.38 6.00
C TYR A 245 17.60 -25.71 6.65
N GLY A 246 18.36 -26.15 7.67
CA GLY A 246 18.06 -27.37 8.41
C GLY A 246 16.71 -27.28 9.13
N ALA A 247 16.43 -26.17 9.82
CA ALA A 247 15.14 -25.93 10.46
C ALA A 247 13.99 -25.93 9.44
N SER A 248 14.17 -25.28 8.29
CA SER A 248 13.14 -25.19 7.24
C SER A 248 12.82 -26.55 6.63
N LEU A 249 13.84 -27.36 6.33
CA LEU A 249 13.66 -28.73 5.84
C LEU A 249 13.06 -29.64 6.90
N PHE A 250 13.46 -29.48 8.16
CA PHE A 250 12.85 -30.21 9.26
C PHE A 250 11.36 -29.89 9.37
N ILE A 251 10.98 -28.61 9.37
CA ILE A 251 9.58 -28.17 9.39
C ILE A 251 8.79 -28.75 8.21
N LEU A 252 9.37 -28.72 7.00
CA LEU A 252 8.75 -29.24 5.78
C LEU A 252 8.30 -30.71 5.92
N PHE A 253 9.19 -31.55 6.47
CA PHE A 253 8.93 -32.99 6.58
C PHE A 253 8.23 -33.37 7.89
N ALA A 254 8.64 -32.81 9.02
CA ALA A 254 8.10 -33.15 10.34
C ALA A 254 6.64 -32.72 10.54
N THR A 255 6.20 -31.63 9.89
CA THR A 255 4.83 -31.11 10.02
C THR A 255 3.90 -31.54 8.88
N GLY A 256 4.40 -32.36 7.95
CA GLY A 256 3.64 -32.77 6.77
C GLY A 256 3.32 -31.63 5.79
N LEU A 257 4.03 -30.49 5.86
CA LEU A 257 3.82 -29.35 4.95
C LEU A 257 3.93 -29.75 3.48
N HIS A 258 4.82 -30.68 3.15
CA HIS A 258 4.97 -31.24 1.80
C HIS A 258 3.72 -31.99 1.30
N HIS A 259 2.82 -32.46 2.17
CA HIS A 259 1.54 -33.02 1.75
C HIS A 259 0.50 -31.93 1.43
N ARG A 260 0.52 -30.83 2.20
CA ARG A 260 -0.38 -29.68 2.01
C ARG A 260 0.01 -28.83 0.80
N THR A 261 1.32 -28.73 0.54
CA THR A 261 1.89 -27.95 -0.56
C THR A 261 2.97 -28.78 -1.29
N PRO A 262 2.59 -29.70 -2.18
CA PRO A 262 3.52 -30.66 -2.82
C PRO A 262 4.71 -30.04 -3.54
N ALA A 263 4.56 -28.84 -4.10
CA ALA A 263 5.64 -28.12 -4.77
C ALA A 263 6.84 -27.85 -3.82
N LEU A 264 6.58 -27.60 -2.54
CA LEU A 264 7.64 -27.33 -1.55
C LEU A 264 8.57 -28.53 -1.32
N ALA A 265 8.10 -29.76 -1.55
CA ALA A 265 8.90 -30.98 -1.43
C ALA A 265 10.11 -30.99 -2.39
N LEU A 266 9.99 -30.31 -3.53
CA LEU A 266 11.06 -30.17 -4.51
C LEU A 266 11.77 -28.81 -4.36
N VAL A 267 10.99 -27.73 -4.22
CA VAL A 267 11.51 -26.37 -4.25
C VAL A 267 12.46 -26.09 -3.08
N LEU A 268 12.06 -26.38 -1.83
CA LEU A 268 12.86 -26.05 -0.66
C LEU A 268 14.22 -26.75 -0.64
N PRO A 269 14.33 -28.08 -0.85
CA PRO A 269 15.64 -28.74 -0.90
C PRO A 269 16.55 -28.21 -2.01
N VAL A 270 16.01 -27.94 -3.20
CA VAL A 270 16.79 -27.43 -4.34
C VAL A 270 17.33 -26.03 -4.03
N PHE A 271 16.50 -25.13 -3.52
CA PHE A 271 16.93 -23.77 -3.17
C PHE A 271 17.85 -23.76 -1.94
N ALA A 272 17.67 -24.65 -0.97
CA ALA A 272 18.60 -24.81 0.16
C ALA A 272 20.00 -25.24 -0.32
N LEU A 273 20.07 -26.23 -1.22
CA LEU A 273 21.33 -26.66 -1.84
C LEU A 273 21.96 -25.53 -2.65
N PHE A 274 21.15 -24.80 -3.43
CA PHE A 274 21.62 -23.66 -4.21
C PHE A 274 22.19 -22.54 -3.32
N GLY A 275 21.45 -22.13 -2.30
CA GLY A 275 21.90 -21.13 -1.32
C GLY A 275 23.19 -21.56 -0.61
N LEU A 276 23.24 -22.80 -0.12
CA LEU A 276 24.42 -23.36 0.54
C LEU A 276 25.63 -23.41 -0.39
N SER A 277 25.42 -23.70 -1.69
CA SER A 277 26.51 -23.68 -2.68
C SER A 277 27.15 -22.30 -2.81
N GLY A 278 26.38 -21.22 -2.61
CA GLY A 278 26.88 -19.85 -2.56
C GLY A 278 27.81 -19.59 -1.37
N PHE A 279 27.45 -20.11 -0.19
CA PHE A 279 28.30 -20.03 1.01
C PHE A 279 29.57 -20.88 0.90
N LEU A 280 29.49 -22.02 0.23
CA LEU A 280 30.64 -22.92 -0.01
C LEU A 280 31.50 -22.50 -1.21
N TRP A 281 31.04 -21.54 -2.03
CA TRP A 281 31.73 -21.09 -3.24
C TRP A 281 33.21 -20.69 -3.05
N PRO A 282 33.62 -20.04 -1.93
CA PRO A 282 35.03 -19.74 -1.67
C PRO A 282 35.94 -20.98 -1.56
N ALA A 283 35.39 -22.13 -1.17
CA ALA A 283 36.10 -23.39 -0.96
C ALA A 283 35.92 -24.38 -2.13
N ARG A 284 35.30 -23.95 -3.24
CA ARG A 284 34.91 -24.83 -4.34
C ARG A 284 36.05 -25.67 -4.92
N GLY A 285 37.26 -25.11 -5.05
CA GLY A 285 38.41 -25.86 -5.56
C GLY A 285 38.85 -26.99 -4.62
N ARG A 286 38.72 -26.83 -3.30
CA ARG A 286 38.95 -27.91 -2.32
C ARG A 286 37.87 -28.97 -2.30
N LEU A 287 36.64 -28.58 -2.66
CA LEU A 287 35.51 -29.49 -2.82
C LEU A 287 35.59 -30.28 -4.14
N GLY A 288 36.71 -30.21 -4.86
CA GLY A 288 36.87 -30.84 -6.18
C GLY A 288 36.08 -30.17 -7.29
N LEU A 289 35.43 -29.03 -7.01
CA LEU A 289 34.78 -28.16 -7.98
C LEU A 289 35.85 -27.20 -8.54
N HIS A 290 36.94 -27.77 -9.07
CA HIS A 290 37.96 -26.97 -9.73
C HIS A 290 37.35 -26.20 -10.89
N SER A 291 37.87 -25.01 -11.08
CA SER A 291 37.56 -24.14 -12.21
C SER A 291 37.40 -24.94 -13.51
N LEU A 292 36.28 -24.73 -14.19
CA LEU A 292 36.03 -25.06 -15.60
C LEU A 292 37.07 -24.43 -16.56
N SER A 293 38.21 -23.91 -16.09
CA SER A 293 39.27 -23.25 -16.88
C SER A 293 40.35 -24.18 -17.42
N GLY A 294 40.26 -25.49 -17.23
CA GLY A 294 41.11 -26.46 -17.91
C GLY A 294 40.37 -27.16 -19.05
N GLY A 295 40.67 -26.79 -20.31
CA GLY A 295 40.51 -27.63 -21.51
C GLY A 295 39.10 -28.09 -21.92
N ALA A 296 38.66 -27.69 -23.11
CA ALA A 296 37.61 -28.33 -23.92
C ALA A 296 36.23 -28.53 -23.28
N GLY A 297 35.34 -27.54 -23.40
CA GLY A 297 33.92 -27.75 -23.05
C GLY A 297 33.03 -26.50 -23.10
N SER A 298 33.04 -25.77 -24.21
CA SER A 298 32.17 -24.58 -24.39
C SER A 298 30.67 -24.91 -24.32
N GLY A 299 30.28 -26.14 -24.66
CA GLY A 299 28.89 -26.63 -24.54
C GLY A 299 28.43 -26.79 -23.10
N ARG A 300 29.21 -27.47 -22.25
CA ARG A 300 28.84 -27.78 -20.84
C ARG A 300 28.62 -26.53 -19.99
N ARG A 301 29.38 -25.46 -20.27
CA ARG A 301 29.21 -24.12 -19.66
C ARG A 301 27.87 -23.47 -20.03
N ARG A 302 27.39 -23.66 -21.27
CA ARG A 302 26.09 -23.13 -21.72
C ARG A 302 24.93 -23.93 -21.15
N HIS A 303 25.07 -25.25 -21.02
CA HIS A 303 24.01 -26.14 -20.51
C HIS A 303 23.75 -25.98 -19.00
N LEU A 304 24.77 -25.76 -18.16
CA LEU A 304 24.60 -25.50 -16.73
C LEU A 304 23.99 -24.12 -16.46
N LEU A 305 24.44 -23.08 -17.20
CA LEU A 305 23.86 -21.75 -17.11
C LEU A 305 22.40 -21.74 -17.61
N ALA A 306 22.12 -22.45 -18.72
CA ALA A 306 20.78 -22.65 -19.22
C ALA A 306 19.91 -23.42 -18.24
N ALA A 307 20.41 -24.46 -17.58
CA ALA A 307 19.66 -25.23 -16.58
C ALA A 307 19.33 -24.39 -15.33
N MET A 308 20.24 -23.54 -14.86
CA MET A 308 19.94 -22.61 -13.76
C MET A 308 18.92 -21.52 -14.16
N VAL A 309 19.05 -20.97 -15.38
CA VAL A 309 18.10 -19.98 -15.91
C VAL A 309 16.73 -20.61 -16.17
N LEU A 310 16.67 -21.84 -16.69
CA LEU A 310 15.44 -22.61 -16.87
C LEU A 310 14.81 -23.04 -15.55
N ALA A 311 15.60 -23.40 -14.54
CA ALA A 311 15.06 -23.70 -13.20
C ALA A 311 14.47 -22.46 -12.52
N MET A 312 15.10 -21.28 -12.67
CA MET A 312 14.51 -20.02 -12.23
C MET A 312 13.26 -19.65 -13.04
N ALA A 313 13.31 -19.75 -14.37
CA ALA A 313 12.16 -19.44 -15.23
C ALA A 313 10.98 -20.40 -14.98
N ALA A 314 11.23 -21.68 -14.70
CA ALA A 314 10.22 -22.65 -14.31
C ALA A 314 9.66 -22.36 -12.90
N GLY A 315 10.51 -21.94 -11.95
CA GLY A 315 10.08 -21.49 -10.62
C GLY A 315 9.18 -20.24 -10.66
N PHE A 316 9.48 -19.28 -11.54
CA PHE A 316 8.65 -18.10 -11.79
C PHE A 316 7.36 -18.45 -12.56
N GLY A 317 7.44 -19.35 -13.55
CA GLY A 317 6.29 -19.75 -14.37
C GLY A 317 5.21 -20.54 -13.61
N LEU A 318 5.60 -21.31 -12.58
CA LEU A 318 4.65 -22.04 -11.71
C LEU A 318 3.98 -21.14 -10.64
N ALA A 319 4.59 -20.00 -10.29
CA ALA A 319 4.02 -19.04 -9.34
C ALA A 319 2.96 -18.12 -9.98
N ALA A 320 3.07 -17.86 -11.29
CA ALA A 320 2.13 -17.01 -12.05
C ALA A 320 0.78 -17.66 -12.37
N MET A 321 0.50 -18.88 -11.88
CA MET A 321 -0.71 -19.64 -12.18
C MET A 321 -1.61 -19.92 -10.95
N HIS A 322 -1.66 -18.99 -9.99
CA HIS A 322 -2.67 -19.01 -8.91
C HIS A 322 -3.58 -17.77 -8.98
N PRO A 323 -4.88 -17.91 -8.67
CA PRO A 323 -5.85 -16.85 -8.87
C PRO A 323 -5.61 -15.67 -7.90
N HIS A 324 -5.90 -14.47 -8.40
CA HIS A 324 -5.98 -13.24 -7.62
C HIS A 324 -6.89 -13.45 -6.39
N LYS A 325 -6.40 -13.16 -5.18
CA LYS A 325 -7.25 -13.00 -3.97
C LYS A 325 -7.76 -11.56 -3.95
N GLY A 326 -9.03 -11.20 -3.78
CA GLY A 326 -10.25 -11.93 -3.49
C GLY A 326 -11.19 -10.96 -2.76
N LEU A 327 -12.26 -10.54 -3.44
CA LEU A 327 -13.37 -9.70 -2.97
C LEU A 327 -13.83 -10.17 -1.57
N ILE A 328 -14.10 -9.28 -0.61
CA ILE A 328 -14.63 -9.60 0.75
C ILE A 328 -16.07 -10.16 0.75
N GLY A 329 -16.59 -10.56 -0.40
CA GLY A 329 -18.02 -10.79 -0.64
C GLY A 329 -18.75 -9.47 -0.93
N PRO A 330 -20.08 -9.51 -1.11
CA PRO A 330 -20.88 -8.31 -1.34
C PRO A 330 -21.01 -7.42 -0.09
N VAL A 331 -21.33 -6.15 -0.29
CA VAL A 331 -21.64 -5.17 0.77
C VAL A 331 -22.67 -5.74 1.75
N THR A 332 -22.36 -5.67 3.04
CA THR A 332 -23.21 -6.17 4.14
C THR A 332 -23.58 -5.03 5.09
N LEU A 333 -24.77 -4.47 4.92
CA LEU A 333 -25.30 -3.41 5.79
C LEU A 333 -26.03 -3.98 7.02
N PRO A 334 -26.03 -3.27 8.16
CA PRO A 334 -25.34 -1.99 8.43
C PRO A 334 -23.85 -2.13 8.79
N GLY A 335 -23.27 -3.34 8.66
CA GLY A 335 -21.88 -3.59 9.07
C GLY A 335 -20.86 -2.72 8.35
N ASP A 336 -21.04 -2.54 7.04
CA ASP A 336 -20.10 -1.83 6.17
C ASP A 336 -20.24 -0.29 6.20
N ASP A 337 -21.25 0.24 6.90
CA ASP A 337 -21.33 1.67 7.25
C ASP A 337 -20.21 2.07 8.22
N ALA A 338 -19.73 1.13 9.03
CA ALA A 338 -18.64 1.36 9.97
C ALA A 338 -17.29 1.55 9.27
N PHE A 339 -16.33 2.08 10.02
CA PHE A 339 -14.93 2.05 9.59
C PHE A 339 -14.44 0.60 9.45
N LEU A 340 -13.94 0.25 8.26
CA LEU A 340 -13.45 -1.09 7.90
C LEU A 340 -11.92 -1.13 7.98
N PRO A 341 -11.31 -1.71 9.03
CA PRO A 341 -9.86 -1.61 9.24
C PRO A 341 -8.99 -2.33 8.21
N ASP A 342 -9.61 -3.14 7.35
CA ASP A 342 -9.00 -3.95 6.30
C ASP A 342 -8.99 -3.25 4.91
N GLN A 343 -9.54 -2.04 4.81
CA GLN A 343 -9.66 -1.30 3.55
C GLN A 343 -8.67 -0.13 3.51
N ASP A 344 -7.87 -0.09 2.44
CA ASP A 344 -6.72 0.82 2.26
C ASP A 344 -7.14 2.30 2.12
N VAL A 345 -8.28 2.55 1.47
CA VAL A 345 -8.88 3.88 1.31
C VAL A 345 -10.39 3.80 1.52
N GLN A 346 -10.95 4.75 2.26
CA GLN A 346 -12.38 4.81 2.58
C GLN A 346 -12.89 6.25 2.64
N TRP A 347 -14.12 6.48 2.20
CA TRP A 347 -14.74 7.79 2.07
C TRP A 347 -16.16 7.71 2.65
N TRP A 348 -16.51 8.66 3.50
CA TRP A 348 -17.90 8.99 3.88
C TRP A 348 -18.17 10.39 3.36
N TYR A 349 -19.04 10.51 2.37
CA TYR A 349 -19.24 11.76 1.65
C TYR A 349 -20.71 12.15 1.67
N TRP A 350 -21.00 13.32 2.23
CA TRP A 350 -22.33 13.92 2.20
C TRP A 350 -22.32 15.15 1.31
N THR A 351 -23.30 15.24 0.43
CA THR A 351 -23.61 16.46 -0.31
C THR A 351 -25.09 16.78 -0.14
N GLY A 352 -25.48 18.04 -0.33
CA GLY A 352 -26.91 18.36 -0.26
C GLY A 352 -27.28 19.79 -0.53
N HIS A 353 -28.59 20.02 -0.55
CA HIS A 353 -29.21 21.30 -0.82
C HIS A 353 -30.20 21.65 0.27
N LEU A 354 -30.04 22.82 0.87
CA LEU A 354 -30.85 23.32 1.98
C LEU A 354 -31.59 24.59 1.57
N GLU A 355 -32.77 24.80 2.14
CA GLU A 355 -33.57 26.00 1.95
C GLU A 355 -34.17 26.45 3.27
N THR A 356 -34.15 27.77 3.53
CA THR A 356 -34.84 28.38 4.68
C THR A 356 -36.30 28.66 4.35
N ALA A 357 -37.13 28.93 5.36
CA ALA A 357 -38.52 29.33 5.16
C ALA A 357 -38.68 30.61 4.31
N GLU A 358 -37.65 31.47 4.31
CA GLU A 358 -37.58 32.70 3.52
C GLU A 358 -37.02 32.48 2.09
N GLY A 359 -36.73 31.24 1.70
CA GLY A 359 -36.25 30.88 0.35
C GLY A 359 -34.75 31.07 0.14
N ARG A 360 -33.95 31.26 1.20
CA ARG A 360 -32.48 31.32 1.07
C ARG A 360 -31.95 29.90 0.85
N ARG A 361 -31.17 29.72 -0.21
CA ARG A 361 -30.66 28.40 -0.66
C ARG A 361 -29.19 28.24 -0.32
N PHE A 362 -28.84 27.03 0.11
CA PHE A 362 -27.47 26.62 0.37
C PHE A 362 -27.16 25.28 -0.28
N GLY A 363 -25.92 25.11 -0.72
CA GLY A 363 -25.29 23.81 -0.95
C GLY A 363 -24.33 23.49 0.18
N PHE A 364 -24.08 22.21 0.44
CA PHE A 364 -23.01 21.81 1.35
C PHE A 364 -22.36 20.50 0.91
N GLU A 365 -21.12 20.33 1.33
CA GLU A 365 -20.45 19.03 1.40
C GLU A 365 -19.79 18.84 2.76
N VAL A 366 -19.77 17.58 3.21
CA VAL A 366 -18.93 17.13 4.32
C VAL A 366 -18.35 15.79 3.92
N VAL A 367 -17.03 15.67 3.93
CA VAL A 367 -16.36 14.43 3.55
C VAL A 367 -15.28 14.03 4.54
N PHE A 368 -15.23 12.74 4.85
CA PHE A 368 -14.17 12.11 5.63
C PHE A 368 -13.49 11.06 4.78
N PHE A 369 -12.22 11.31 4.47
CA PHE A 369 -11.33 10.31 3.89
C PHE A 369 -10.52 9.66 5.00
N SER A 370 -10.41 8.34 4.93
CA SER A 370 -9.46 7.59 5.71
C SER A 370 -8.46 6.98 4.74
N PHE A 371 -7.21 7.43 4.82
CA PHE A 371 -6.10 6.89 4.07
C PHE A 371 -5.24 6.06 5.02
N ASP A 372 -5.13 4.77 4.72
CA ASP A 372 -4.14 3.91 5.35
C ASP A 372 -2.98 3.71 4.36
N SER A 373 -2.04 4.68 4.35
CA SER A 373 -0.92 4.72 3.39
C SER A 373 0.42 4.35 4.03
N PHE A 374 1.24 3.66 3.23
CA PHE A 374 2.50 2.94 3.48
C PHE A 374 3.61 3.64 4.29
N LEU A 375 3.49 4.93 4.60
CA LEU A 375 4.62 5.83 4.89
C LEU A 375 4.44 6.71 6.13
N PHE A 376 3.84 6.18 7.20
CA PHE A 376 3.64 6.86 8.51
C PHE A 376 2.44 7.82 8.62
N MET A 377 1.61 7.95 7.59
CA MET A 377 0.46 8.84 7.57
C MET A 377 -0.84 8.05 7.74
N ARG A 378 -1.32 7.96 8.99
CA ARG A 378 -2.66 7.48 9.32
C ARG A 378 -3.56 8.68 9.32
N ASP A 379 -4.09 9.00 8.16
CA ASP A 379 -4.65 10.30 7.96
C ASP A 379 -6.14 10.15 7.77
N GLN A 380 -6.88 10.76 8.70
CA GLN A 380 -8.21 11.20 8.37
C GLN A 380 -8.09 12.61 7.80
N LEU A 381 -8.36 12.74 6.50
CA LEU A 381 -8.55 14.04 5.87
C LEU A 381 -10.04 14.33 5.88
N THR A 382 -10.41 15.47 6.42
CA THR A 382 -11.79 15.93 6.42
C THR A 382 -11.87 17.24 5.68
N GLN A 383 -12.79 17.31 4.73
CA GLN A 383 -13.13 18.51 4.00
C GLN A 383 -14.60 18.83 4.26
N VAL A 384 -14.90 20.12 4.38
CA VAL A 384 -16.24 20.63 4.56
C VAL A 384 -16.40 21.88 3.72
N ALA A 385 -17.54 22.05 3.09
CA ALA A 385 -17.85 23.29 2.40
C ALA A 385 -19.34 23.66 2.43
N ILE A 386 -19.60 24.96 2.33
CA ILE A 386 -20.93 25.55 2.27
C ILE A 386 -20.94 26.57 1.14
N THR A 387 -21.91 26.40 0.24
CA THR A 387 -22.25 27.33 -0.84
C THR A 387 -23.47 28.13 -0.44
N ASP A 388 -23.32 29.44 -0.28
CA ASP A 388 -24.41 30.38 -0.02
C ASP A 388 -24.81 31.07 -1.33
N VAL A 389 -25.87 30.58 -1.95
CA VAL A 389 -26.26 30.95 -3.30
C VAL A 389 -26.66 32.43 -3.38
N ALA A 390 -27.37 32.92 -2.38
CA ALA A 390 -27.82 34.31 -2.35
C ALA A 390 -26.66 35.30 -2.13
N ALA A 391 -25.61 34.86 -1.44
CA ALA A 391 -24.43 35.67 -1.16
C ALA A 391 -23.29 35.50 -2.19
N ASP A 392 -23.49 34.64 -3.21
CA ASP A 392 -22.47 34.24 -4.19
C ASP A 392 -21.14 33.87 -3.52
N ARG A 393 -21.23 33.01 -2.49
CA ARG A 393 -20.10 32.76 -1.57
C ARG A 393 -19.91 31.27 -1.31
N PHE A 394 -18.66 30.83 -1.43
CA PHE A 394 -18.21 29.50 -1.04
C PHE A 394 -17.25 29.59 0.16
N ARG A 395 -17.55 28.84 1.22
CA ARG A 395 -16.71 28.68 2.41
C ARG A 395 -16.32 27.22 2.53
N PHE A 396 -15.04 26.95 2.77
CA PHE A 396 -14.54 25.59 2.94
C PHE A 396 -13.52 25.53 4.06
N GLY A 397 -13.31 24.33 4.59
CA GLY A 397 -12.38 23.99 5.63
C GLY A 397 -11.77 22.62 5.37
N GLU A 398 -10.52 22.45 5.78
CA GLU A 398 -9.81 21.18 5.66
C GLU A 398 -9.11 20.89 6.98
N HIS A 399 -9.24 19.65 7.45
CA HIS A 399 -8.66 19.19 8.69
C HIS A 399 -7.98 17.85 8.49
N LEU A 400 -6.69 17.83 8.76
CA LEU A 400 -5.91 16.60 8.79
C LEU A 400 -5.79 16.11 10.23
N LYS A 401 -6.12 14.85 10.44
CA LYS A 401 -6.00 14.17 11.72
C LYS A 401 -5.11 12.95 11.55
N PHE A 402 -4.00 12.88 12.29
CA PHE A 402 -3.07 11.76 12.26
C PHE A 402 -3.58 10.55 13.08
N HIS A 403 -4.85 10.21 12.92
CA HIS A 403 -5.42 8.96 13.39
C HIS A 403 -6.65 8.56 12.57
N LEU A 404 -6.89 7.26 12.48
CA LEU A 404 -8.07 6.68 11.83
C LEU A 404 -9.31 6.75 12.74
N PRO A 405 -10.53 6.68 12.18
CA PRO A 405 -11.74 6.46 12.97
C PRO A 405 -11.67 5.19 13.80
N ARG A 406 -12.45 5.13 14.88
CA ARG A 406 -12.64 3.88 15.63
C ARG A 406 -13.68 3.04 14.93
N LYS A 407 -13.39 1.75 14.71
CA LYS A 407 -14.42 0.78 14.32
C LYS A 407 -15.47 0.73 15.42
N THR A 408 -16.72 0.87 15.03
CA THR A 408 -17.88 0.64 15.90
C THR A 408 -18.70 -0.51 15.34
N ASP A 409 -19.68 -0.99 16.10
CA ASP A 409 -20.61 -2.00 15.62
C ASP A 409 -21.74 -1.32 14.84
N LYS A 410 -21.86 -1.63 13.54
CA LYS A 410 -23.01 -1.31 12.67
C LYS A 410 -23.31 0.19 12.48
N ARG A 411 -22.34 1.07 12.72
CA ARG A 411 -22.49 2.53 12.54
C ARG A 411 -21.14 3.19 12.29
N PHE A 412 -21.15 4.42 11.81
CA PHE A 412 -19.97 5.29 11.83
C PHE A 412 -20.06 6.34 12.94
N ASP A 413 -18.90 6.75 13.43
CA ASP A 413 -18.73 7.79 14.44
C ASP A 413 -17.41 8.51 14.13
N LEU A 414 -17.54 9.66 13.44
CA LEU A 414 -16.46 10.38 12.79
C LEU A 414 -16.33 11.77 13.41
N ASN A 415 -15.09 12.23 13.64
CA ASN A 415 -14.84 13.55 14.19
C ASN A 415 -13.52 14.17 13.70
N ALA A 416 -13.55 15.46 13.38
CA ALA A 416 -12.39 16.20 12.90
C ALA A 416 -12.39 17.65 13.40
N GLY A 417 -11.24 18.30 13.22
CA GLY A 417 -11.00 19.67 13.66
C GLY A 417 -10.72 19.81 15.17
N PRO A 418 -10.27 21.00 15.61
CA PRO A 418 -10.08 21.29 17.02
C PRO A 418 -11.42 21.17 17.77
N HIS A 419 -11.42 20.50 18.94
CA HIS A 419 -12.63 20.31 19.75
C HIS A 419 -13.81 19.63 19.02
N ASP A 420 -13.53 18.82 18.00
CA ASP A 420 -14.54 18.10 17.21
C ASP A 420 -15.62 19.04 16.62
N ILE A 421 -15.19 20.18 16.06
CA ILE A 421 -16.04 21.13 15.30
C ILE A 421 -16.65 20.52 14.04
N ILE A 422 -16.21 19.34 13.62
CA ILE A 422 -16.84 18.55 12.55
C ILE A 422 -17.12 17.16 13.11
N ARG A 423 -18.37 16.72 13.06
CA ARG A 423 -18.83 15.41 13.56
C ARG A 423 -19.88 14.82 12.62
N ALA A 424 -19.77 13.52 12.38
CA ALA A 424 -20.77 12.75 11.67
C ALA A 424 -21.02 11.41 12.39
N VAL A 425 -22.29 11.15 12.74
CA VAL A 425 -22.70 9.89 13.38
C VAL A 425 -23.96 9.41 12.69
N GLY A 426 -24.00 8.13 12.32
CA GLY A 426 -25.16 7.56 11.65
C GLY A 426 -25.09 6.05 11.48
N ASP A 427 -26.23 5.48 11.16
CA ASP A 427 -26.47 4.05 10.91
C ASP A 427 -27.09 3.85 9.51
N ASP A 428 -27.75 2.74 9.23
CA ASP A 428 -28.37 2.48 7.93
C ASP A 428 -29.60 3.37 7.63
N ARG A 429 -30.06 4.19 8.59
CA ARG A 429 -31.32 4.95 8.47
C ARG A 429 -31.17 6.44 8.68
N VAL A 430 -30.42 6.86 9.70
CA VAL A 430 -30.35 8.28 10.11
C VAL A 430 -28.91 8.71 10.31
N ASP A 431 -28.57 9.83 9.69
CA ASP A 431 -27.28 10.49 9.85
C ASP A 431 -27.46 11.84 10.53
N ARG A 432 -26.49 12.20 11.37
CA ARG A 432 -26.41 13.50 12.02
C ARG A 432 -25.05 14.10 11.77
N ILE A 433 -25.04 15.34 11.28
CA ILE A 433 -23.82 16.08 10.98
C ILE A 433 -23.84 17.40 11.74
N HIS A 434 -22.68 17.71 12.33
CA HIS A 434 -22.33 19.03 12.81
C HIS A 434 -21.05 19.48 12.07
N SER A 435 -21.03 20.69 11.52
CA SER A 435 -19.81 21.25 10.93
C SER A 435 -19.73 22.78 11.09
N GLU A 436 -18.53 23.28 11.38
CA GLU A 436 -18.25 24.71 11.47
C GLU A 436 -17.22 25.13 10.42
N VAL A 437 -17.54 26.14 9.60
CA VAL A 437 -16.63 26.62 8.55
C VAL A 437 -16.88 28.09 8.19
N GLY A 438 -15.84 28.93 8.29
CA GLY A 438 -15.85 30.28 7.72
C GLY A 438 -17.00 31.21 8.16
N GLY A 439 -17.47 31.08 9.41
CA GLY A 439 -18.61 31.83 9.98
C GLY A 439 -19.96 31.16 9.82
N TYR A 440 -19.98 29.95 9.24
CA TYR A 440 -21.16 29.11 9.08
C TYR A 440 -21.11 27.94 10.07
N VAL A 441 -22.25 27.59 10.66
CA VAL A 441 -22.42 26.39 11.49
C VAL A 441 -23.62 25.62 10.98
N LEU A 442 -23.45 24.34 10.73
CA LEU A 442 -24.45 23.46 10.14
C LEU A 442 -24.73 22.32 11.12
N ASP A 443 -26.00 22.14 11.48
CA ASP A 443 -26.49 21.08 12.36
C ASP A 443 -27.67 20.40 11.67
N LEU A 444 -27.46 19.20 11.13
CA LEU A 444 -28.44 18.50 10.30
C LEU A 444 -28.73 17.10 10.82
N GLU A 445 -29.99 16.69 10.66
CA GLU A 445 -30.43 15.31 10.68
C GLU A 445 -30.94 14.94 9.29
N MET A 446 -30.45 13.83 8.76
CA MET A 446 -30.77 13.29 7.43
C MET A 446 -31.36 11.91 7.59
N GLN A 447 -32.56 11.68 7.05
CA GLN A 447 -33.25 10.40 7.12
C GLN A 447 -33.32 9.76 5.73
N ALA A 448 -32.84 8.53 5.60
CA ALA A 448 -32.99 7.77 4.38
C ALA A 448 -34.48 7.56 4.05
N THR A 449 -34.88 7.91 2.82
CA THR A 449 -36.27 7.78 2.34
C THR A 449 -36.46 6.62 1.37
N LYS A 450 -35.38 5.95 0.99
CA LYS A 450 -35.33 4.86 0.02
C LYS A 450 -34.39 3.75 0.50
N PRO A 451 -34.51 2.52 -0.04
CA PRO A 451 -33.47 1.51 0.09
C PRO A 451 -32.11 2.05 -0.34
N THR A 452 -31.05 1.54 0.27
CA THR A 452 -29.67 1.87 -0.12
C THR A 452 -29.41 1.49 -1.57
N ALA A 453 -28.89 2.43 -2.35
CA ALA A 453 -28.47 2.22 -3.72
C ALA A 453 -27.15 1.45 -3.74
N LEU A 454 -27.20 0.13 -3.92
CA LEU A 454 -26.03 -0.72 -4.06
C LEU A 454 -25.50 -0.61 -5.50
N HIS A 455 -24.44 0.17 -5.70
CA HIS A 455 -23.79 0.25 -7.00
C HIS A 455 -23.16 -1.11 -7.33
N TYR A 456 -23.21 -1.51 -8.60
CA TYR A 456 -22.74 -2.82 -9.07
C TYR A 456 -23.37 -4.02 -8.33
N GLY A 457 -24.57 -3.85 -7.76
CA GLY A 457 -25.26 -4.91 -7.03
C GLY A 457 -24.66 -5.19 -5.64
N GLY A 458 -23.73 -4.35 -5.17
CA GLY A 458 -23.03 -4.53 -3.90
C GLY A 458 -21.79 -5.40 -4.01
N ASP A 459 -21.45 -5.93 -5.18
CA ASP A 459 -20.17 -6.59 -5.40
C ASP A 459 -19.05 -5.56 -5.60
N ALA A 460 -17.79 -5.96 -5.39
CA ALA A 460 -16.70 -5.07 -5.73
C ALA A 460 -16.53 -4.97 -7.25
N HIS A 461 -16.29 -3.75 -7.69
CA HIS A 461 -16.11 -3.39 -9.07
C HIS A 461 -14.64 -3.12 -9.35
N PRO A 462 -13.95 -3.96 -10.16
CA PRO A 462 -12.57 -3.73 -10.54
C PRO A 462 -12.48 -2.61 -11.56
N TYR A 463 -11.59 -1.64 -11.31
CA TYR A 463 -11.35 -0.57 -12.26
C TYR A 463 -10.58 -1.07 -13.48
N ARG A 464 -10.87 -0.52 -14.66
CA ARG A 464 -10.16 -0.82 -15.92
C ARG A 464 -8.66 -0.47 -15.87
N PHE A 465 -8.26 0.42 -14.98
CA PHE A 465 -6.90 0.89 -14.79
C PHE A 465 -6.20 0.28 -13.55
N GLY A 466 -6.81 -0.72 -12.91
CA GLY A 466 -6.29 -1.38 -11.72
C GLY A 466 -6.85 -0.80 -10.42
N GLY A 467 -6.88 -1.63 -9.38
CA GLY A 467 -7.63 -1.38 -8.15
C GLY A 467 -9.10 -1.82 -8.28
N TYR A 468 -9.87 -1.59 -7.22
CA TYR A 468 -11.29 -1.93 -7.17
C TYR A 468 -12.03 -1.07 -6.13
N THR A 469 -13.35 -1.01 -6.27
CA THR A 469 -14.23 -0.26 -5.38
C THR A 469 -15.44 -1.07 -4.93
N TYR A 470 -15.76 -0.99 -3.65
CA TYR A 470 -17.11 -1.22 -3.13
C TYR A 470 -17.79 0.12 -2.99
N TYR A 471 -19.03 0.23 -3.48
CA TYR A 471 -19.68 1.51 -3.58
C TYR A 471 -21.20 1.39 -3.38
N TYR A 472 -21.75 2.18 -2.46
CA TYR A 472 -23.19 2.36 -2.33
C TYR A 472 -23.54 3.78 -1.85
N SER A 473 -24.82 4.15 -2.03
CA SER A 473 -25.33 5.45 -1.60
C SER A 473 -26.65 5.37 -0.84
N ARG A 474 -26.89 6.32 0.06
CA ARG A 474 -28.24 6.67 0.53
C ARG A 474 -28.65 7.97 -0.17
N VAL A 475 -29.52 7.82 -1.17
CA VAL A 475 -29.88 8.90 -2.09
C VAL A 475 -31.08 9.69 -1.58
N ARG A 476 -31.12 11.00 -1.86
CA ARG A 476 -32.26 11.90 -1.62
C ARG A 476 -32.82 11.85 -0.18
N MET A 477 -31.94 11.72 0.80
CA MET A 477 -32.28 11.70 2.23
C MET A 477 -33.05 12.97 2.62
N ALA A 478 -34.10 12.82 3.42
CA ALA A 478 -34.88 13.95 3.91
C ALA A 478 -34.09 14.68 5.00
N THR A 479 -33.75 15.95 4.74
CA THR A 479 -32.82 16.72 5.57
C THR A 479 -33.55 17.84 6.30
N ARG A 480 -33.31 17.94 7.61
CA ARG A 480 -33.80 19.05 8.44
C ARG A 480 -32.76 19.47 9.46
N GLY A 481 -32.81 20.72 9.88
CA GLY A 481 -31.92 21.20 10.93
C GLY A 481 -31.79 22.71 10.95
N THR A 482 -30.58 23.19 11.23
CA THR A 482 -30.27 24.60 11.28
C THR A 482 -28.98 24.94 10.57
N ILE A 483 -28.93 26.13 9.99
CA ILE A 483 -27.70 26.78 9.56
C ILE A 483 -27.57 28.13 10.25
N THR A 484 -26.42 28.37 10.89
CA THR A 484 -26.08 29.68 11.44
C THR A 484 -25.14 30.38 10.48
N VAL A 485 -25.44 31.61 10.11
CA VAL A 485 -24.60 32.45 9.26
C VAL A 485 -24.30 33.74 9.98
N ASP A 486 -23.02 34.01 10.23
CA ASP A 486 -22.55 35.23 10.90
C ASP A 486 -23.30 35.53 12.21
N GLY A 487 -23.59 34.47 12.99
CA GLY A 487 -24.28 34.55 14.28
C GLY A 487 -25.82 34.53 14.24
N LYS A 488 -26.44 34.51 13.05
CA LYS A 488 -27.90 34.35 12.91
C LYS A 488 -28.26 32.94 12.46
N THR A 489 -29.07 32.25 13.26
CA THR A 489 -29.53 30.88 12.99
C THR A 489 -30.83 30.88 12.19
N TYR A 490 -30.90 30.00 11.18
CA TYR A 490 -32.05 29.75 10.33
C TYR A 490 -32.42 28.27 10.41
N HIS A 491 -33.72 27.98 10.47
CA HIS A 491 -34.21 26.62 10.24
C HIS A 491 -34.15 26.31 8.75
N VAL A 492 -33.73 25.08 8.43
CA VAL A 492 -33.59 24.61 7.06
C VAL A 492 -34.24 23.26 6.84
N THR A 493 -34.75 23.06 5.64
CA THR A 493 -35.19 21.78 5.10
C THR A 493 -34.54 21.54 3.75
N GLY A 494 -34.40 20.28 3.34
CA GLY A 494 -33.72 19.98 2.08
C GLY A 494 -33.61 18.50 1.77
N THR A 495 -32.70 18.20 0.84
CA THR A 495 -32.30 16.83 0.51
C THR A 495 -30.78 16.68 0.59
N SER A 496 -30.34 15.48 0.95
CA SER A 496 -28.93 15.13 1.02
C SER A 496 -28.65 13.78 0.37
N TRP A 497 -27.44 13.64 -0.14
CA TRP A 497 -26.90 12.43 -0.72
C TRP A 497 -25.73 11.96 0.13
N TYR A 498 -25.70 10.67 0.45
CA TYR A 498 -24.59 10.03 1.14
C TYR A 498 -23.95 8.98 0.27
N ASP A 499 -22.63 9.06 0.08
CA ASP A 499 -21.80 8.03 -0.53
C ASP A 499 -20.88 7.36 0.48
N ARG A 500 -20.82 6.03 0.37
CA ARG A 500 -19.82 5.19 1.01
C ARG A 500 -19.00 4.48 -0.05
N GLN A 501 -17.69 4.70 -0.03
CA GLN A 501 -16.76 4.00 -0.91
C GLN A 501 -15.58 3.42 -0.13
N TYR A 502 -15.14 2.21 -0.48
CA TYR A 502 -13.95 1.57 0.08
C TYR A 502 -13.31 0.57 -0.88
N GLY A 503 -12.00 0.37 -0.77
CA GLY A 503 -11.26 -0.59 -1.61
C GLY A 503 -9.85 -0.11 -1.94
N GLU A 504 -9.33 -0.58 -3.08
CA GLU A 504 -8.05 -0.14 -3.65
C GLU A 504 -8.30 1.08 -4.56
N LEU A 505 -8.48 2.25 -3.94
CA LEU A 505 -8.94 3.47 -4.62
C LEU A 505 -7.80 4.44 -4.99
N TYR A 506 -6.57 4.20 -4.52
CA TYR A 506 -5.42 5.09 -4.81
C TYR A 506 -5.22 5.34 -6.30
N GLN A 507 -5.44 4.32 -7.12
CA GLN A 507 -5.32 4.37 -8.57
C GLN A 507 -6.34 5.34 -9.18
N ALA A 508 -7.54 5.46 -8.61
CA ALA A 508 -8.56 6.40 -9.08
C ALA A 508 -8.22 7.86 -8.69
N ILE A 509 -7.73 8.09 -7.46
CA ILE A 509 -7.29 9.41 -6.94
C ILE A 509 -6.31 10.11 -7.89
N VAL A 510 -5.35 9.35 -8.42
CA VAL A 510 -4.27 9.90 -9.26
C VAL A 510 -4.64 10.09 -10.72
N LYS A 511 -5.84 9.63 -11.16
CA LYS A 511 -6.36 9.87 -12.53
C LYS A 511 -7.20 11.13 -12.61
N GLY A 512 -7.89 11.49 -11.53
CA GLY A 512 -8.90 12.54 -11.53
C GLY A 512 -10.22 12.07 -12.13
N TRP A 513 -11.29 12.83 -11.88
CA TRP A 513 -12.63 12.50 -12.33
C TRP A 513 -13.56 13.71 -12.39
N GLN A 514 -14.69 13.51 -13.07
CA GLN A 514 -15.91 14.27 -12.85
C GLN A 514 -16.93 13.32 -12.24
N TRP A 515 -17.53 13.67 -11.10
CA TRP A 515 -18.57 12.89 -10.45
C TRP A 515 -19.84 13.73 -10.31
N PHE A 516 -21.00 13.09 -10.49
CA PHE A 516 -22.32 13.72 -10.45
C PHE A 516 -23.26 12.93 -9.56
N ALA A 517 -23.90 13.60 -8.60
CA ALA A 517 -25.14 13.14 -7.98
C ALA A 517 -26.28 14.02 -8.46
N ILE A 518 -27.16 13.48 -9.31
CA ILE A 518 -28.33 14.17 -9.86
C ILE A 518 -29.59 13.66 -9.14
N GLU A 519 -30.36 14.57 -8.56
CA GLU A 519 -31.66 14.32 -7.95
C GLU A 519 -32.75 15.03 -8.76
N LEU A 520 -33.62 14.26 -9.41
CA LEU A 520 -34.72 14.78 -10.23
C LEU A 520 -35.99 14.98 -9.38
N ASP A 521 -36.84 15.93 -9.79
CA ASP A 521 -38.09 16.28 -9.09
C ASP A 521 -39.13 15.15 -9.15
N ASP A 522 -39.04 14.24 -10.13
CA ASP A 522 -39.86 13.02 -10.20
C ASP A 522 -39.35 11.89 -9.28
N ASN A 523 -38.46 12.23 -8.35
CA ASN A 523 -37.87 11.33 -7.39
C ASN A 523 -36.93 10.28 -8.00
N ARG A 524 -36.44 10.41 -9.24
CA ARG A 524 -35.32 9.59 -9.73
C ARG A 524 -33.96 10.17 -9.32
N GLN A 525 -32.97 9.30 -9.19
CA GLN A 525 -31.59 9.68 -8.87
C GLN A 525 -30.60 9.04 -9.84
N ILE A 526 -29.58 9.79 -10.23
CA ILE A 526 -28.57 9.34 -11.19
C ILE A 526 -27.20 9.67 -10.59
N MET A 527 -26.37 8.65 -10.40
CA MET A 527 -24.96 8.80 -10.05
C MET A 527 -24.13 8.51 -11.29
N LEU A 528 -23.19 9.39 -11.64
CA LEU A 528 -22.25 9.18 -12.75
C LEU A 528 -20.85 9.54 -12.30
N TYR A 529 -19.85 8.81 -12.80
CA TYR A 529 -18.48 9.29 -12.84
C TYR A 529 -17.84 9.07 -14.20
N ASP A 530 -16.95 10.00 -14.53
CA ASP A 530 -16.11 9.98 -15.72
C ASP A 530 -14.65 10.19 -15.30
N ILE A 531 -13.88 9.11 -15.32
CA ILE A 531 -12.44 9.17 -15.01
C ILE A 531 -11.71 9.88 -16.14
N LEU A 532 -10.87 10.85 -15.81
CA LEU A 532 -10.18 11.64 -16.83
C LEU A 532 -9.17 10.80 -17.62
N GLY A 533 -9.10 11.02 -18.93
CA GLY A 533 -8.09 10.43 -19.81
C GLY A 533 -8.54 10.30 -21.27
N LYS A 534 -7.63 9.85 -22.14
CA LYS A 534 -7.88 9.71 -23.60
C LYS A 534 -7.68 8.28 -24.14
N SER A 535 -7.53 7.28 -23.26
CA SER A 535 -7.21 5.89 -23.66
C SER A 535 -8.37 4.91 -23.45
N ASN A 536 -8.26 3.69 -23.99
CA ASN A 536 -9.20 2.59 -23.72
C ASN A 536 -9.19 2.09 -22.25
N ARG A 537 -8.29 2.63 -21.41
CA ARG A 537 -8.24 2.42 -19.96
C ARG A 537 -9.03 3.46 -19.17
N VAL A 538 -9.71 4.40 -19.84
CA VAL A 538 -10.67 5.31 -19.24
C VAL A 538 -11.93 4.56 -18.88
N GLU A 539 -12.47 4.85 -17.70
CA GLU A 539 -13.69 4.25 -17.21
C GLU A 539 -14.77 5.31 -16.97
N ARG A 540 -15.96 5.01 -17.49
CA ARG A 540 -17.19 5.78 -17.31
C ARG A 540 -18.25 4.80 -16.85
N ALA A 541 -18.84 5.07 -15.70
CA ALA A 541 -19.92 4.26 -15.17
C ALA A 541 -20.80 5.09 -14.24
N GLY A 542 -21.89 4.48 -13.79
CA GLY A 542 -22.83 5.10 -12.88
C GLY A 542 -23.95 4.16 -12.50
N SER A 543 -25.02 4.72 -11.97
CA SER A 543 -26.26 4.00 -11.70
C SER A 543 -27.47 4.92 -11.78
N ILE A 544 -28.62 4.31 -12.04
CA ILE A 544 -29.92 4.97 -11.97
C ILE A 544 -30.72 4.30 -10.86
N THR A 545 -31.25 5.11 -9.96
CA THR A 545 -32.22 4.70 -8.94
C THR A 545 -33.58 5.27 -9.31
N ASP A 546 -34.56 4.38 -9.52
CA ASP A 546 -35.92 4.77 -9.89
C ASP A 546 -36.69 5.44 -8.73
N ALA A 547 -37.92 5.88 -8.98
CA ALA A 547 -38.74 6.57 -7.99
C ALA A 547 -39.07 5.68 -6.78
N GLU A 548 -39.14 4.38 -6.98
CA GLU A 548 -39.42 3.34 -5.97
C GLU A 548 -38.16 2.95 -5.16
N GLY A 549 -36.97 3.27 -5.66
CA GLY A 549 -35.69 3.00 -5.01
C GLY A 549 -34.95 1.76 -5.52
N HIS A 550 -35.32 1.21 -6.67
CA HIS A 550 -34.52 0.16 -7.32
C HIS A 550 -33.36 0.78 -8.08
N THR A 551 -32.15 0.32 -7.75
CA THR A 551 -30.91 0.79 -8.39
C THR A 551 -30.42 -0.23 -9.41
N ARG A 552 -30.00 0.27 -10.58
CA ARG A 552 -29.28 -0.53 -11.58
C ARG A 552 -28.04 0.21 -12.08
N PRO A 553 -26.94 -0.52 -12.37
CA PRO A 553 -25.74 0.08 -12.92
C PRO A 553 -25.96 0.51 -14.38
N ILE A 554 -25.24 1.55 -14.79
CA ILE A 554 -25.09 1.99 -16.17
C ILE A 554 -23.62 2.16 -16.51
N MET A 555 -23.26 1.93 -17.78
CA MET A 555 -21.87 1.97 -18.25
C MET A 555 -21.70 3.04 -19.33
N GLY A 556 -20.45 3.40 -19.65
CA GLY A 556 -20.13 4.57 -20.46
C GLY A 556 -20.65 4.63 -21.89
N ASP A 557 -21.25 3.57 -22.43
CA ASP A 557 -21.98 3.58 -23.71
C ASP A 557 -23.48 3.89 -23.57
N GLN A 558 -24.00 3.88 -22.35
CA GLN A 558 -25.41 4.10 -22.02
C GLN A 558 -25.71 5.55 -21.60
N PHE A 559 -24.67 6.37 -21.40
CA PHE A 559 -24.80 7.79 -21.10
C PHE A 559 -23.70 8.63 -21.76
N GLN A 560 -23.92 9.93 -21.85
CA GLN A 560 -22.95 10.90 -22.36
C GLN A 560 -22.92 12.13 -21.44
N VAL A 561 -21.73 12.68 -21.22
CA VAL A 561 -21.50 13.93 -20.50
C VAL A 561 -20.78 14.87 -21.44
N GLU A 562 -21.44 15.96 -21.84
CA GLU A 562 -20.89 17.02 -22.68
C GLU A 562 -20.65 18.26 -21.82
N VAL A 563 -19.42 18.80 -21.84
CA VAL A 563 -19.07 20.04 -21.13
C VAL A 563 -19.55 21.24 -21.95
N LEU A 564 -20.38 22.09 -21.35
CA LEU A 564 -20.99 23.25 -22.02
C LEU A 564 -20.17 24.54 -21.87
N GLY A 565 -19.32 24.61 -20.84
CA GLY A 565 -18.53 25.79 -20.52
C GLY A 565 -17.37 25.48 -19.59
N HIS A 566 -16.54 26.48 -19.34
CA HIS A 566 -15.41 26.38 -18.41
C HIS A 566 -15.34 27.64 -17.55
N TRP A 567 -14.97 27.46 -16.28
CA TRP A 567 -14.67 28.54 -15.34
C TRP A 567 -13.19 28.51 -14.98
N LYS A 568 -12.55 29.67 -15.02
CA LYS A 568 -11.15 29.83 -14.62
C LYS A 568 -11.10 30.45 -13.23
N SER A 569 -10.49 29.73 -12.28
CA SER A 569 -10.33 30.22 -10.92
C SER A 569 -9.47 31.48 -10.90
N PRO A 570 -9.96 32.58 -10.28
CA PRO A 570 -9.14 33.77 -10.04
C PRO A 570 -8.12 33.56 -8.91
N HIS A 571 -8.23 32.47 -8.13
CA HIS A 571 -7.38 32.21 -6.97
C HIS A 571 -6.17 31.34 -7.31
N THR A 572 -6.37 30.30 -8.13
CA THR A 572 -5.34 29.31 -8.48
C THR A 572 -4.92 29.39 -9.95
N GLY A 573 -5.75 30.01 -10.80
CA GLY A 573 -5.58 30.02 -12.26
C GLY A 573 -6.06 28.74 -12.97
N CYS A 574 -6.55 27.76 -12.22
CA CYS A 574 -7.02 26.48 -12.74
C CYS A 574 -8.31 26.63 -13.55
N THR A 575 -8.52 25.74 -14.52
CA THR A 575 -9.70 25.78 -15.40
C THR A 575 -10.54 24.53 -15.18
N TYR A 576 -11.77 24.74 -14.74
CA TYR A 576 -12.73 23.68 -14.43
C TYR A 576 -13.86 23.68 -15.46
N PRO A 577 -14.36 22.51 -15.90
CA PRO A 577 -15.65 22.41 -16.55
C PRO A 577 -16.74 23.11 -15.72
N SER A 578 -17.63 23.83 -16.39
CA SER A 578 -18.68 24.62 -15.76
C SER A 578 -19.92 24.59 -16.65
N GLY A 579 -20.89 23.77 -16.23
CA GLY A 579 -22.08 23.46 -17.02
C GLY A 579 -21.90 22.19 -17.85
N TRP A 580 -22.89 21.30 -17.78
CA TRP A 580 -22.86 20.00 -18.47
C TRP A 580 -24.22 19.66 -19.07
N ARG A 581 -24.20 18.99 -20.22
CA ARG A 581 -25.34 18.27 -20.76
C ARG A 581 -25.12 16.78 -20.55
N VAL A 582 -25.97 16.19 -19.73
CA VAL A 582 -25.98 14.77 -19.41
C VAL A 582 -27.11 14.10 -20.17
N THR A 583 -26.77 13.16 -21.05
CA THR A 583 -27.78 12.37 -21.79
C THR A 583 -27.74 10.94 -21.30
N VAL A 584 -28.87 10.41 -20.84
CA VAL A 584 -28.99 9.03 -20.37
C VAL A 584 -30.37 8.49 -20.74
N GLU A 585 -30.40 7.29 -21.35
CA GLU A 585 -31.64 6.64 -21.82
C GLU A 585 -32.51 7.51 -22.73
N GLY A 586 -31.88 8.36 -23.54
CA GLY A 586 -32.56 9.26 -24.46
C GLY A 586 -33.16 10.51 -23.79
N GLN A 587 -33.01 10.68 -22.47
CA GLN A 587 -33.36 11.91 -21.76
C GLN A 587 -32.13 12.80 -21.60
N THR A 588 -32.34 14.11 -21.66
CA THR A 588 -31.30 15.14 -21.59
C THR A 588 -31.50 16.03 -20.37
N TYR A 589 -30.46 16.16 -19.57
CA TYR A 589 -30.42 17.02 -18.39
C TYR A 589 -29.30 18.04 -18.52
N GLU A 590 -29.60 19.30 -18.24
CA GLU A 590 -28.61 20.37 -18.19
C GLU A 590 -28.26 20.70 -16.74
N VAL A 591 -27.04 20.38 -16.34
CA VAL A 591 -26.50 20.60 -14.98
C VAL A 591 -25.74 21.92 -14.98
N GLN A 592 -26.14 22.86 -14.14
CA GLN A 592 -25.55 24.21 -14.08
C GLN A 592 -25.14 24.58 -12.65
N PRO A 593 -23.88 24.99 -12.40
CA PRO A 593 -23.45 25.44 -11.08
C PRO A 593 -24.31 26.59 -10.56
N MET A 594 -24.71 26.53 -9.28
CA MET A 594 -25.45 27.63 -8.64
C MET A 594 -24.56 28.84 -8.34
N VAL A 595 -23.27 28.59 -8.10
CA VAL A 595 -22.19 29.55 -7.89
C VAL A 595 -21.00 29.07 -8.72
N GLN A 596 -20.26 29.97 -9.37
CA GLN A 596 -19.11 29.57 -10.20
C GLN A 596 -17.88 29.21 -9.36
N ASP A 597 -17.57 30.04 -8.37
CA ASP A 597 -16.44 29.85 -7.46
C ASP A 597 -16.83 28.90 -6.32
N GLN A 598 -16.70 27.60 -6.58
CA GLN A 598 -16.86 26.52 -5.60
C GLN A 598 -15.57 25.69 -5.50
N GLU A 599 -14.42 26.35 -5.68
CA GLU A 599 -13.10 25.73 -5.62
C GLU A 599 -12.62 25.53 -4.16
N LEU A 600 -12.36 24.28 -3.80
CA LEU A 600 -11.78 23.88 -2.53
C LEU A 600 -10.25 23.99 -2.60
N ARG A 601 -9.73 25.10 -2.08
CA ARG A 601 -8.31 25.46 -2.11
C ARG A 601 -7.60 24.92 -0.88
N ALA A 602 -7.45 23.60 -0.84
CA ALA A 602 -6.78 22.91 0.26
C ALA A 602 -5.34 23.42 0.47
N LYS A 603 -4.95 23.64 1.73
CA LYS A 603 -3.62 24.13 2.11
C LYS A 603 -2.72 22.97 2.47
N HIS A 604 -2.43 22.21 1.43
CA HIS A 604 -1.47 21.12 1.35
C HIS A 604 -0.07 21.60 1.75
N GLY A 605 0.26 21.54 3.05
CA GLY A 605 1.56 21.97 3.57
C GLY A 605 2.72 21.17 2.94
N PHE A 606 3.08 20.03 3.53
CA PHE A 606 4.02 19.07 2.95
C PHE A 606 3.33 17.88 2.27
N TRP A 607 1.99 17.79 2.38
CA TRP A 607 1.18 16.70 1.86
C TRP A 607 0.62 17.08 0.48
N PRO A 608 0.97 16.39 -0.61
CA PRO A 608 0.51 16.73 -1.96
C PRO A 608 -0.91 16.21 -2.22
N GLY A 609 -1.90 16.71 -1.48
CA GLY A 609 -3.28 16.29 -1.64
C GLY A 609 -3.98 16.77 -2.91
N PRO A 610 -5.13 16.17 -3.27
CA PRO A 610 -5.95 16.62 -4.38
C PRO A 610 -6.55 18.01 -4.14
N GLU A 611 -6.75 18.75 -5.22
CA GLU A 611 -7.46 20.03 -5.24
C GLU A 611 -8.79 19.79 -5.96
N TYR A 612 -9.88 20.21 -5.34
CA TYR A 612 -11.24 19.89 -5.78
C TYR A 612 -12.02 21.14 -6.18
N TRP A 613 -13.00 20.95 -7.06
CA TRP A 613 -14.13 21.85 -7.19
C TRP A 613 -15.38 21.06 -6.76
N GLU A 614 -16.11 21.61 -5.78
CA GLU A 614 -17.17 20.91 -5.03
C GLU A 614 -18.46 21.72 -5.11
N GLY A 615 -19.27 21.48 -6.13
CA GLY A 615 -20.29 22.43 -6.51
C GLY A 615 -21.73 21.95 -6.48
N ALA A 616 -22.54 22.69 -5.72
CA ALA A 616 -23.99 22.64 -5.85
C ALA A 616 -24.43 23.21 -7.21
N ALA A 617 -25.34 22.48 -7.86
CA ALA A 617 -25.84 22.76 -9.20
C ALA A 617 -27.38 22.58 -9.27
N THR A 618 -28.00 23.29 -10.22
CA THR A 618 -29.39 23.05 -10.64
C THR A 618 -29.42 22.10 -11.84
N VAL A 619 -30.52 21.38 -11.98
CA VAL A 619 -30.79 20.54 -13.15
C VAL A 619 -32.01 21.08 -13.88
N GLY A 620 -31.90 21.24 -15.20
CA GLY A 620 -33.00 21.51 -16.12
C GLY A 620 -33.04 20.49 -17.26
N GLY A 621 -33.78 20.79 -18.32
CA GLY A 621 -33.98 19.88 -19.46
C GLY A 621 -35.27 19.09 -19.34
N ASP A 622 -35.23 17.79 -19.64
CA ASP A 622 -36.43 16.93 -19.66
C ASP A 622 -37.06 16.77 -18.27
N ASN A 623 -36.27 16.88 -17.20
CA ASN A 623 -36.79 17.01 -15.85
C ASN A 623 -35.91 17.96 -15.01
N ALA A 624 -36.57 18.79 -14.20
CA ALA A 624 -35.91 19.68 -13.28
C ALA A 624 -35.41 18.93 -12.04
N GLY A 625 -34.46 19.53 -11.34
CA GLY A 625 -33.93 18.97 -10.12
C GLY A 625 -32.72 19.72 -9.60
N LYS A 626 -31.91 19.01 -8.81
CA LYS A 626 -30.67 19.52 -8.23
C LYS A 626 -29.56 18.51 -8.43
N ALA A 627 -28.33 18.99 -8.40
CA ALA A 627 -27.18 18.11 -8.48
C ALA A 627 -26.02 18.63 -7.63
N TYR A 628 -25.14 17.72 -7.24
CA TYR A 628 -23.81 18.04 -6.77
C TYR A 628 -22.79 17.48 -7.76
N VAL A 629 -21.75 18.27 -8.03
CA VAL A 629 -20.69 17.88 -8.96
C VAL A 629 -19.33 18.05 -8.28
N GLU A 630 -18.55 16.98 -8.25
CA GLU A 630 -17.17 16.97 -7.77
C GLU A 630 -16.22 16.85 -8.96
N LEU A 631 -15.20 17.70 -9.00
CA LEU A 631 -14.15 17.69 -10.02
C LEU A 631 -12.79 17.53 -9.35
N ASN A 632 -12.08 16.47 -9.69
CA ASN A 632 -10.71 16.20 -9.24
C ASN A 632 -9.76 16.14 -10.44
N GLY A 633 -8.57 16.72 -10.30
CA GLY A 633 -7.49 16.60 -11.29
C GLY A 633 -7.40 17.73 -12.33
N PHE A 634 -8.22 18.77 -12.22
CA PHE A 634 -8.22 19.89 -13.17
C PHE A 634 -7.22 21.01 -12.83
N CYS A 635 -6.65 21.00 -11.63
CA CYS A 635 -5.71 22.03 -11.16
C CYS A 635 -4.25 21.58 -11.14
N ARG A 636 -4.00 20.29 -10.89
CA ARG A 636 -2.67 19.65 -10.97
C ARG A 636 -2.67 18.62 -12.09
N SER A 637 -1.51 18.43 -12.73
CA SER A 637 -1.32 17.39 -13.75
C SER A 637 -1.45 16.00 -13.12
N VAL A 638 -2.67 15.48 -13.08
CA VAL A 638 -2.95 14.06 -12.85
C VAL A 638 -2.81 13.32 -14.18
N GLU A 639 -2.64 12.00 -14.12
CA GLU A 639 -2.47 11.19 -15.31
C GLU A 639 -3.77 11.14 -16.13
N GLY A 640 -3.95 12.13 -17.02
CA GLY A 640 -5.19 12.32 -17.78
C GLY A 640 -5.47 13.77 -18.20
N THR A 641 -4.86 14.77 -17.53
CA THR A 641 -5.04 16.20 -17.82
C THR A 641 -3.87 16.86 -18.55
N VAL A 642 -2.88 16.06 -18.98
CA VAL A 642 -1.81 16.55 -19.86
C VAL A 642 -2.44 16.93 -21.20
N ALA A 643 -2.56 18.24 -21.42
CA ALA A 643 -2.83 18.80 -22.73
C ALA A 643 -1.72 18.38 -23.68
N ASP A 644 -2.10 17.86 -24.85
CA ASP A 644 -1.23 17.90 -26.02
C ASP A 644 -1.09 19.35 -26.49
#